data_AF-A0A2G4IE75-F1
#
_entry.id   AF-A0A2G4IE75-F1
#
_cell.length_a   1.000
_cell.length_b   1.000
_cell.length_c   1.000
_cell.angle_alpha   90.00
_cell.angle_beta   90.00
_cell.angle_gamma   90.00
#
_symmetry.space_group_name_H-M   'P 1'
#
loop_
_entity.id
_entity.type
_entity.pdbx_description
1 polymer ?
#
loop_
_entity_poly.entity_id
_entity_poly.type
_entity_poly.pdbx_seq_one_letter_code
_entity_poly.pdbx_strand_id
1 'polypeptide(L)'
;MRSHSAFSALFLIGLVALPATGGAQIIRDSTLPRPVPPPIATMPRPDGQPNRTLSAAERAALPPIDRAQQEQREFEMYRHTHLPMSLLSRTPNCDEHVGKYCYWYDENAKVPKEPDLIVKRREQMLKVLDSLAQIIPANSWLAEQRVRYLAESDRLHEALDVARRCGTGIGTDSGTGGWNCEILEGFALHLVGDYVAAGEVYDKALAKMDARQKCEWQNIAPLLDDVAIAQYRSLTCGSSARAAWEWRTWFLARTLYSMQGNDSRTEFFARMTMVQMFTNAPSAYQNGFDQDERELLIRFGWPRAWSGSMQLPFTIAMVPPSVGVPGGGGGGGGGGGGGAGPNVGGAKGRGRGGTPVGSYPPGTKIPANVPPLVRPPDMPGTGGLPGGLGGAPDSRPPARPGRGIQLIPREGDGVNVTGIEAFPAYRYIPAGFVLGDPPQSDSAAWRLQLPPVMGRYAPPYAKALVPLEHQKAVFKRGDSAIVVMAYDTRGTKAVDGAKLRVGLVVTRAEELPREFVVVRNSAPASGVLTVRAPWAPLLMSAEAAAPERNAVARARYGVGPVRGPALRVVLSDLLFYKSYGSFPSSVEEVAPHALPTERVNPSEKLGVYWEAYGTNPGGEKLKVSLIVAREDAQDEGGLFKRLGRSLRLSSARAPVSVGVDDISARGQTTSSRAIELDISTLTKGTYIVQLEIEVAGQPTLRAEHRIEVVAR
;
A
#
# COMPACT_ATOMS: atom_id res chain seq x y z
N MET A 1 -4.22 -62.82 34.04
CA MET A 1 -3.29 -63.86 33.53
C MET A 1 -2.60 -63.30 32.28
N ARG A 2 -1.26 -63.47 32.13
CA ARG A 2 -0.42 -63.13 30.94
C ARG A 2 -0.55 -61.66 30.44
N SER A 3 0.41 -60.74 30.54
CA SER A 3 1.90 -60.77 30.52
C SER A 3 2.54 -61.09 29.17
N HIS A 4 3.18 -60.07 28.57
CA HIS A 4 4.51 -60.03 27.90
C HIS A 4 4.69 -58.59 27.34
N SER A 5 5.73 -57.81 27.65
CA SER A 5 7.15 -57.96 27.23
C SER A 5 7.31 -57.74 25.71
N ALA A 6 7.57 -56.52 25.20
CA ALA A 6 8.74 -55.65 25.33
C ALA A 6 9.89 -56.01 24.36
N PHE A 7 10.32 -55.03 23.55
CA PHE A 7 11.61 -55.02 22.85
C PHE A 7 12.09 -53.58 22.64
N SER A 8 13.34 -53.30 23.02
CA SER A 8 14.00 -52.01 22.80
C SER A 8 14.99 -52.12 21.65
N ALA A 9 15.15 -51.07 20.87
CA ALA A 9 16.24 -50.92 19.91
C ALA A 9 16.89 -49.55 20.11
N LEU A 10 18.14 -49.54 20.60
CA LEU A 10 18.96 -48.32 20.62
C LEU A 10 19.52 -48.07 19.22
N PHE A 11 19.51 -46.82 18.78
CA PHE A 11 20.43 -46.34 17.74
C PHE A 11 21.36 -45.30 18.36
N LEU A 12 22.61 -45.69 18.60
CA LEU A 12 23.69 -44.72 18.75
C LEU A 12 24.06 -44.21 17.36
N ILE A 13 24.10 -42.90 17.19
CA ILE A 13 24.85 -42.24 16.12
C ILE A 13 25.87 -41.34 16.80
N GLY A 14 27.15 -41.63 16.61
CA GLY A 14 28.24 -40.93 17.29
C GLY A 14 28.46 -39.53 16.72
N LEU A 15 28.56 -38.52 17.59
CA LEU A 15 29.13 -37.23 17.22
C LEU A 15 30.64 -37.41 16.98
N VAL A 16 31.08 -37.26 15.73
CA VAL A 16 32.48 -36.99 15.41
C VAL A 16 32.66 -35.48 15.36
N ALA A 17 33.30 -34.91 16.38
CA ALA A 17 33.66 -33.50 16.39
C ALA A 17 34.99 -33.29 15.66
N LEU A 18 35.02 -32.36 14.70
CA LEU A 18 36.23 -31.85 14.07
C LEU A 18 36.20 -30.30 14.10
N PRO A 19 37.37 -29.63 14.14
CA PRO A 19 37.48 -28.29 14.71
C PRO A 19 37.07 -27.17 13.76
N ALA A 20 36.56 -26.07 14.33
CA ALA A 20 36.33 -24.83 13.61
C ALA A 20 37.64 -24.07 13.36
N THR A 21 37.93 -23.75 12.10
CA THR A 21 39.00 -22.84 11.68
C THR A 21 38.52 -21.97 10.52
N GLY A 22 39.12 -20.78 10.36
CA GLY A 22 38.87 -19.91 9.21
C GLY A 22 37.68 -18.94 9.35
N GLY A 23 37.83 -17.88 10.14
CA GLY A 23 36.96 -16.72 10.05
C GLY A 23 37.27 -15.91 8.79
N ALA A 24 36.38 -15.94 7.78
CA ALA A 24 36.51 -15.15 6.57
C ALA A 24 35.71 -13.84 6.68
N GLN A 25 36.37 -12.69 6.55
CA GLN A 25 35.68 -11.41 6.40
C GLN A 25 35.03 -11.35 5.01
N ILE A 26 33.71 -11.13 4.96
CA ILE A 26 33.01 -10.88 3.68
C ILE A 26 33.33 -9.44 3.25
N ILE A 27 34.39 -9.30 2.44
CA ILE A 27 34.67 -8.08 1.69
C ILE A 27 33.50 -7.85 0.71
N ARG A 28 32.99 -6.62 0.66
CA ARG A 28 32.04 -6.20 -0.38
C ARG A 28 32.78 -6.07 -1.72
N ASP A 29 32.91 -7.16 -2.46
CA ASP A 29 33.41 -7.10 -3.83
C ASP A 29 32.26 -6.77 -4.80
N SER A 30 32.30 -5.56 -5.34
CA SER A 30 31.32 -5.02 -6.29
C SER A 30 31.51 -5.54 -7.73
N THR A 31 32.52 -6.38 -8.00
CA THR A 31 32.98 -6.68 -9.36
C THR A 31 32.49 -8.01 -9.95
N LEU A 32 31.82 -8.86 -9.16
CA LEU A 32 31.24 -10.11 -9.67
C LEU A 32 30.10 -9.82 -10.67
N PRO A 33 30.20 -10.26 -11.94
CA PRO A 33 29.14 -10.05 -12.91
C PRO A 33 27.88 -10.84 -12.52
N ARG A 34 26.72 -10.20 -12.58
CA ARG A 34 25.44 -10.88 -12.41
C ARG A 34 25.31 -11.98 -13.49
N PRO A 35 24.80 -13.18 -13.17
CA PRO A 35 24.55 -14.19 -14.19
C PRO A 35 23.50 -13.68 -15.17
N VAL A 36 23.95 -13.31 -16.36
CA VAL A 36 23.07 -12.90 -17.47
C VAL A 36 22.32 -14.16 -17.92
N PRO A 37 20.98 -14.19 -17.89
CA PRO A 37 20.25 -15.30 -18.48
C PRO A 37 20.58 -15.37 -19.98
N PRO A 38 20.61 -16.56 -20.60
CA PRO A 38 20.88 -16.66 -22.03
C PRO A 38 19.87 -15.79 -22.79
N PRO A 39 20.29 -15.08 -23.85
CA PRO A 39 19.39 -14.22 -24.59
C PRO A 39 18.22 -15.05 -25.09
N ILE A 40 17.01 -14.70 -24.66
CA ILE A 40 15.78 -15.18 -25.28
C ILE A 40 15.91 -14.78 -26.75
N ALA A 41 15.72 -15.75 -27.66
CA ALA A 41 15.87 -15.52 -29.08
C ALA A 41 14.83 -14.48 -29.54
N THR A 42 15.26 -13.23 -29.66
CA THR A 42 14.57 -12.25 -30.47
C THR A 42 14.43 -12.86 -31.86
N MET A 43 13.20 -12.96 -32.36
CA MET A 43 12.98 -13.37 -33.74
C MET A 43 13.85 -12.45 -34.61
N PRO A 44 14.70 -13.00 -35.51
CA PRO A 44 15.52 -12.16 -36.35
C PRO A 44 14.60 -11.21 -37.12
N ARG A 45 14.93 -9.92 -37.16
CA ARG A 45 14.31 -9.02 -38.14
C ARG A 45 14.55 -9.67 -39.51
N PRO A 46 13.51 -10.06 -40.27
CA PRO A 46 13.71 -10.40 -41.67
C PRO A 46 14.31 -9.17 -42.37
N ASP A 47 15.14 -9.44 -43.36
CA ASP A 47 16.16 -8.55 -43.92
C ASP A 47 15.71 -7.10 -44.16
N GLY A 48 16.68 -6.18 -44.15
CA GLY A 48 16.52 -4.72 -44.25
C GLY A 48 15.97 -4.16 -45.57
N GLN A 49 14.93 -4.78 -46.12
CA GLN A 49 14.04 -4.16 -47.11
C GLN A 49 13.22 -3.05 -46.42
N PRO A 50 12.86 -1.97 -47.13
CA PRO A 50 11.91 -0.98 -46.59
C PRO A 50 10.56 -1.64 -46.31
N ASN A 51 9.83 -1.14 -45.30
CA ASN A 51 8.51 -1.64 -44.87
C ASN A 51 7.48 -1.65 -46.02
N ARG A 52 7.46 -2.72 -46.83
CA ARG A 52 6.51 -2.89 -47.92
C ARG A 52 5.21 -3.46 -47.37
N THR A 53 4.22 -2.59 -47.17
CA THR A 53 2.86 -2.99 -46.80
C THR A 53 2.34 -4.03 -47.80
N LEU A 54 2.06 -5.24 -47.32
CA LEU A 54 1.60 -6.34 -48.18
C LEU A 54 0.19 -6.07 -48.68
N SER A 55 -0.06 -6.39 -49.96
CA SER A 55 -1.40 -6.35 -50.54
C SER A 55 -2.33 -7.36 -49.84
N ALA A 56 -3.64 -7.18 -50.02
CA ALA A 56 -4.63 -8.11 -49.48
C ALA A 56 -4.46 -9.54 -50.03
N ALA A 57 -4.01 -9.70 -51.28
CA ALA A 57 -3.74 -10.99 -51.91
C ALA A 57 -2.49 -11.67 -51.32
N GLU A 58 -1.38 -10.93 -51.18
CA GLU A 58 -0.15 -11.44 -50.56
C GLU A 58 -0.39 -11.87 -49.10
N ARG A 59 -1.18 -11.09 -48.34
CA ARG A 59 -1.60 -11.48 -46.98
C ARG A 59 -2.52 -12.68 -46.92
N ALA A 60 -3.41 -12.86 -47.91
CA ALA A 60 -4.29 -14.01 -47.97
C ALA A 60 -3.54 -15.33 -48.29
N ALA A 61 -2.37 -15.23 -48.94
CA ALA A 61 -1.50 -16.35 -49.27
C ALA A 61 -0.53 -16.76 -48.14
N LEU A 62 -0.40 -15.98 -47.06
CA LEU A 62 0.40 -16.33 -45.90
C LEU A 62 -0.21 -17.53 -45.13
N PRO A 63 0.61 -18.42 -44.53
CA PRO A 63 0.14 -19.41 -43.58
C PRO A 63 -0.68 -18.79 -42.44
N PRO A 64 -1.66 -19.52 -41.83
CA PRO A 64 -2.60 -18.94 -40.89
C PRO A 64 -1.98 -18.20 -39.70
N ILE A 65 -0.87 -18.70 -39.14
CA ILE A 65 -0.16 -18.06 -38.03
C ILE A 65 0.61 -16.81 -38.48
N ASP A 66 1.30 -16.86 -39.62
CA ASP A 66 2.08 -15.73 -40.16
C ASP A 66 1.15 -14.57 -40.55
N ARG A 67 -0.02 -14.89 -41.09
CA ARG A 67 -1.10 -13.93 -41.37
C ARG A 67 -1.63 -13.29 -40.08
N ALA A 68 -1.84 -14.07 -39.02
CA ALA A 68 -2.30 -13.56 -37.73
C ALA A 68 -1.27 -12.61 -37.10
N GLN A 69 0.01 -12.98 -37.12
CA GLN A 69 1.11 -12.12 -36.69
C GLN A 69 1.25 -10.86 -37.55
N GLN A 70 1.02 -10.95 -38.86
CA GLN A 70 1.08 -9.80 -39.75
C GLN A 70 -0.04 -8.79 -39.49
N GLU A 71 -1.29 -9.26 -39.31
CA GLU A 71 -2.40 -8.37 -38.95
C GLU A 71 -2.21 -7.74 -37.55
N GLN A 72 -1.57 -8.46 -36.62
CA GLN A 72 -1.19 -7.93 -35.31
C GLN A 72 -0.13 -6.83 -35.42
N ARG A 73 0.95 -7.05 -36.19
CA ARG A 73 1.96 -6.03 -36.49
C ARG A 73 1.35 -4.79 -37.14
N GLU A 74 0.46 -4.98 -38.11
CA GLU A 74 -0.23 -3.87 -38.79
C GLU A 74 -1.20 -3.12 -37.86
N PHE A 75 -1.87 -3.79 -36.92
CA PHE A 75 -2.65 -3.10 -35.89
C PHE A 75 -1.76 -2.25 -34.98
N GLU A 76 -0.63 -2.77 -34.48
CA GLU A 76 0.23 -1.99 -33.57
C GLU A 76 0.89 -0.80 -34.28
N MET A 77 1.37 -0.97 -35.52
CA MET A 77 1.85 0.15 -36.33
C MET A 77 0.76 1.20 -36.61
N TYR A 78 -0.48 0.76 -36.86
CA TYR A 78 -1.62 1.65 -37.06
C TYR A 78 -2.00 2.39 -35.78
N ARG A 79 -2.08 1.68 -34.64
CA ARG A 79 -2.30 2.26 -33.31
C ARG A 79 -1.26 3.33 -33.03
N HIS A 80 0.02 2.99 -33.14
CA HIS A 80 1.14 3.87 -32.89
C HIS A 80 1.03 5.19 -33.70
N THR A 81 0.80 5.08 -35.01
CA THR A 81 0.74 6.23 -35.93
C THR A 81 -0.48 7.14 -35.75
N HIS A 82 -1.49 6.71 -34.98
CA HIS A 82 -2.71 7.49 -34.73
C HIS A 82 -3.01 7.72 -33.25
N LEU A 83 -2.03 7.51 -32.35
CA LEU A 83 -2.21 7.80 -30.92
C LEU A 83 -2.55 9.28 -30.70
N PRO A 84 -3.42 9.60 -29.73
CA PRO A 84 -3.74 10.99 -29.41
C PRO A 84 -2.49 11.68 -28.86
N MET A 85 -2.13 12.82 -29.46
CA MET A 85 -0.96 13.59 -29.04
C MET A 85 -1.24 14.33 -27.72
N SER A 86 -0.37 14.15 -26.73
CA SER A 86 -0.55 14.71 -25.39
C SER A 86 0.54 15.73 -25.07
N LEU A 87 0.11 16.89 -24.53
CA LEU A 87 0.97 17.97 -24.06
C LEU A 87 1.44 17.72 -22.61
N LEU A 88 1.83 16.47 -22.31
CA LEU A 88 2.37 16.08 -21.01
C LEU A 88 3.78 16.67 -20.88
N SER A 89 3.96 17.51 -19.87
CA SER A 89 5.22 18.20 -19.60
C SER A 89 6.06 17.36 -18.66
N ARG A 90 7.27 17.01 -19.10
CA ARG A 90 8.28 16.32 -18.29
C ARG A 90 8.41 16.93 -16.90
N THR A 91 8.07 16.17 -15.87
CA THR A 91 8.37 16.52 -14.48
C THR A 91 9.90 16.48 -14.27
N PRO A 92 10.48 17.38 -13.46
CA PRO A 92 11.88 17.31 -13.08
C PRO A 92 12.15 16.25 -11.99
N ASN A 93 11.10 15.80 -11.30
CA ASN A 93 11.15 14.85 -10.19
C ASN A 93 10.38 13.58 -10.57
N CYS A 94 10.98 12.42 -10.31
CA CYS A 94 10.33 11.11 -10.36
C CYS A 94 9.88 10.72 -8.94
N ASP A 95 8.79 9.97 -8.81
CA ASP A 95 8.46 9.30 -7.53
C ASP A 95 9.36 8.08 -7.32
N GLU A 96 9.60 7.32 -8.40
CA GLU A 96 10.36 6.08 -8.42
C GLU A 96 11.21 5.98 -9.70
N HIS A 97 12.34 5.27 -9.63
CA HIS A 97 13.17 4.93 -10.79
C HIS A 97 13.13 3.41 -11.05
N VAL A 98 12.92 3.04 -12.31
CA VAL A 98 12.85 1.63 -12.74
C VAL A 98 13.70 1.47 -13.99
N GLY A 99 14.96 1.05 -13.80
CA GLY A 99 15.95 0.99 -14.87
C GLY A 99 16.09 2.33 -15.62
N LYS A 100 15.85 2.33 -16.93
CA LYS A 100 15.86 3.53 -17.78
C LYS A 100 14.68 4.49 -17.55
N TYR A 101 13.64 4.09 -16.80
CA TYR A 101 12.39 4.83 -16.65
C TYR A 101 12.31 5.71 -15.38
N CYS A 102 11.56 6.80 -15.53
CA CYS A 102 11.07 7.68 -14.47
C CYS A 102 9.58 7.41 -14.29
N TYR A 103 9.15 6.96 -13.12
CA TYR A 103 7.75 6.74 -12.78
C TYR A 103 7.24 7.86 -11.86
N TRP A 104 5.99 8.29 -12.06
CA TRP A 104 5.27 9.16 -11.12
C TRP A 104 3.75 8.96 -11.20
N TYR A 105 3.04 9.33 -10.14
CA TYR A 105 1.60 9.08 -9.99
C TYR A 105 0.80 10.38 -9.78
N ASP A 106 -0.09 10.70 -10.72
CA ASP A 106 -1.11 11.75 -10.58
C ASP A 106 -2.52 11.17 -10.70
N GLU A 107 -3.24 11.07 -9.59
CA GLU A 107 -4.63 10.61 -9.54
C GLU A 107 -5.65 11.55 -10.22
N ASN A 108 -5.22 12.77 -10.59
CA ASN A 108 -6.02 13.76 -11.32
C ASN A 108 -5.71 13.78 -12.82
N ALA A 109 -4.89 12.84 -13.31
CA ALA A 109 -4.49 12.76 -14.70
C ALA A 109 -5.70 12.56 -15.64
N LYS A 110 -5.76 13.37 -16.70
CA LYS A 110 -6.77 13.20 -17.75
C LYS A 110 -6.37 12.10 -18.71
N VAL A 111 -7.05 10.97 -18.62
CA VAL A 111 -6.92 9.85 -19.57
C VAL A 111 -7.35 10.30 -20.96
N PRO A 112 -6.51 10.11 -22.00
CA PRO A 112 -6.95 10.26 -23.38
C PRO A 112 -7.87 9.08 -23.73
N LYS A 113 -9.10 9.37 -24.20
CA LYS A 113 -9.93 8.33 -24.82
C LYS A 113 -9.20 7.81 -26.07
N GLU A 114 -9.13 6.49 -26.23
CA GLU A 114 -8.62 5.89 -27.47
C GLU A 114 -9.47 6.33 -28.68
N PRO A 115 -8.86 6.83 -29.77
CA PRO A 115 -9.58 7.24 -30.98
C PRO A 115 -10.39 6.10 -31.61
N ASP A 116 -11.62 6.40 -32.03
CA ASP A 116 -12.56 5.40 -32.59
C ASP A 116 -12.03 4.67 -33.84
N LEU A 117 -11.07 5.27 -34.54
CA LEU A 117 -10.36 4.64 -35.67
C LEU A 117 -9.42 3.50 -35.22
N ILE A 118 -8.77 3.62 -34.05
CA ILE A 118 -7.92 2.56 -33.49
C ILE A 118 -8.81 1.41 -33.00
N VAL A 119 -9.91 1.74 -32.31
CA VAL A 119 -10.93 0.77 -31.89
C VAL A 119 -11.44 -0.03 -33.10
N LYS A 120 -11.81 0.64 -34.20
CA LYS A 120 -12.25 -0.01 -35.44
C LYS A 120 -11.17 -0.90 -36.09
N ARG A 121 -9.89 -0.48 -36.12
CA ARG A 121 -8.81 -1.35 -36.64
C ARG A 121 -8.56 -2.56 -35.72
N ARG A 122 -8.70 -2.40 -34.39
CA ARG A 122 -8.64 -3.53 -33.44
C ARG A 122 -9.76 -4.53 -33.66
N GLU A 123 -11.00 -4.06 -33.86
CA GLU A 123 -12.14 -4.93 -34.21
C GLU A 123 -11.93 -5.68 -35.54
N GLN A 124 -11.38 -5.00 -36.55
CA GLN A 124 -11.03 -5.63 -37.84
C GLN A 124 -9.96 -6.72 -37.66
N MET A 125 -8.90 -6.43 -36.91
CA MET A 125 -7.87 -7.43 -36.56
C MET A 125 -8.49 -8.61 -35.81
N LEU A 126 -9.26 -8.36 -34.74
CA LEU A 126 -9.91 -9.41 -33.94
C LEU A 126 -10.77 -10.33 -34.81
N LYS A 127 -11.58 -9.79 -35.74
CA LYS A 127 -12.37 -10.61 -36.68
C LYS A 127 -11.50 -11.52 -37.56
N VAL A 128 -10.31 -11.10 -37.96
CA VAL A 128 -9.36 -11.96 -38.69
C VAL A 128 -8.75 -13.01 -37.78
N LEU A 129 -8.35 -12.65 -36.54
CA LEU A 129 -7.83 -13.61 -35.56
C LEU A 129 -8.88 -14.67 -35.17
N ASP A 130 -10.15 -14.26 -35.00
CA ASP A 130 -11.30 -15.16 -34.77
C ASP A 130 -11.50 -16.13 -35.93
N SER A 131 -11.42 -15.65 -37.17
CA SER A 131 -11.54 -16.48 -38.38
C SER A 131 -10.39 -17.49 -38.49
N LEU A 132 -9.16 -17.07 -38.19
CA LEU A 132 -7.98 -17.94 -38.23
C LEU A 132 -8.00 -18.96 -37.08
N ALA A 133 -8.60 -18.63 -35.93
CA ALA A 133 -8.75 -19.54 -34.79
C ALA A 133 -9.74 -20.68 -35.05
N GLN A 134 -10.59 -20.58 -36.08
CA GLN A 134 -11.41 -21.71 -36.56
C GLN A 134 -10.58 -22.70 -37.41
N ILE A 135 -9.46 -22.25 -37.98
CA ILE A 135 -8.58 -23.06 -38.84
C ILE A 135 -7.46 -23.71 -38.00
N ILE A 136 -6.89 -22.98 -37.04
CA ILE A 136 -5.82 -23.44 -36.13
C ILE A 136 -6.20 -23.30 -34.65
N PRO A 137 -7.26 -24.00 -34.17
CA PRO A 137 -7.82 -23.80 -32.83
C PRO A 137 -6.87 -24.15 -31.66
N ALA A 138 -5.87 -25.02 -31.89
CA ALA A 138 -4.89 -25.42 -30.87
C ALA A 138 -3.68 -24.46 -30.75
N ASN A 139 -3.66 -23.33 -31.46
CA ASN A 139 -2.53 -22.40 -31.44
C ASN A 139 -2.60 -21.44 -30.22
N SER A 140 -1.74 -21.63 -29.22
CA SER A 140 -1.78 -20.82 -27.99
C SER A 140 -1.56 -19.34 -28.25
N TRP A 141 -0.60 -18.96 -29.11
CA TRP A 141 -0.31 -17.56 -29.44
C TRP A 141 -1.56 -16.82 -29.97
N LEU A 142 -2.35 -17.49 -30.81
CA LEU A 142 -3.58 -16.93 -31.35
C LEU A 142 -4.68 -16.78 -30.28
N ALA A 143 -4.73 -17.69 -29.29
CA ALA A 143 -5.57 -17.52 -28.11
C ALA A 143 -5.05 -16.36 -27.22
N GLU A 144 -3.75 -16.28 -26.95
CA GLU A 144 -3.08 -15.24 -26.16
C GLU A 144 -3.42 -13.84 -26.69
N GLN A 145 -3.25 -13.59 -28.01
CA GLN A 145 -3.56 -12.29 -28.59
C GLN A 145 -5.06 -11.97 -28.60
N ARG A 146 -5.93 -12.96 -28.82
CA ARG A 146 -7.39 -12.75 -28.75
C ARG A 146 -7.83 -12.37 -27.33
N VAL A 147 -7.36 -13.09 -26.31
CA VAL A 147 -7.60 -12.76 -24.89
C VAL A 147 -7.06 -11.36 -24.57
N ARG A 148 -5.82 -11.05 -24.96
CA ARG A 148 -5.19 -9.73 -24.76
C ARG A 148 -6.04 -8.61 -25.35
N TYR A 149 -6.37 -8.65 -26.63
CA TYR A 149 -7.06 -7.53 -27.29
C TYR A 149 -8.55 -7.44 -26.94
N LEU A 150 -9.19 -8.52 -26.48
CA LEU A 150 -10.51 -8.44 -25.85
C LEU A 150 -10.43 -7.76 -24.47
N ALA A 151 -9.40 -8.04 -23.67
CA ALA A 151 -9.14 -7.37 -22.39
C ALA A 151 -8.67 -5.90 -22.52
N GLU A 152 -7.93 -5.55 -23.59
CA GLU A 152 -7.68 -4.14 -23.99
C GLU A 152 -8.98 -3.43 -24.44
N SER A 153 -10.05 -4.16 -24.73
CA SER A 153 -11.35 -3.63 -25.19
C SER A 153 -12.48 -3.76 -24.16
N ASP A 154 -12.17 -4.12 -22.91
CA ASP A 154 -13.14 -4.37 -21.83
C ASP A 154 -14.19 -5.47 -22.11
N ARG A 155 -13.94 -6.33 -23.12
CA ARG A 155 -14.80 -7.45 -23.52
C ARG A 155 -14.47 -8.71 -22.69
N LEU A 156 -14.55 -8.56 -21.37
CA LEU A 156 -13.91 -9.46 -20.40
C LEU A 156 -14.50 -10.89 -20.40
N HIS A 157 -15.82 -11.04 -20.54
CA HIS A 157 -16.46 -12.36 -20.64
C HIS A 157 -16.09 -13.07 -21.95
N GLU A 158 -15.99 -12.35 -23.07
CA GLU A 158 -15.55 -12.95 -24.33
C GLU A 158 -14.07 -13.37 -24.28
N ALA A 159 -13.22 -12.62 -23.56
CA ALA A 159 -11.84 -13.02 -23.28
C ALA A 159 -11.79 -14.33 -22.48
N LEU A 160 -12.65 -14.48 -21.47
CA LEU A 160 -12.78 -15.71 -20.68
C LEU A 160 -13.25 -16.91 -21.53
N ASP A 161 -14.24 -16.70 -22.39
CA ASP A 161 -14.74 -17.75 -23.29
C ASP A 161 -13.70 -18.12 -24.38
N VAL A 162 -12.82 -17.21 -24.79
CA VAL A 162 -11.66 -17.55 -25.64
C VAL A 162 -10.64 -18.37 -24.85
N ALA A 163 -10.28 -17.93 -23.65
CA ALA A 163 -9.29 -18.62 -22.81
C ALA A 163 -9.69 -20.07 -22.52
N ARG A 164 -10.95 -20.31 -22.15
CA ARG A 164 -11.52 -21.66 -21.90
C ARG A 164 -11.48 -22.61 -23.11
N ARG A 165 -11.39 -22.08 -24.33
CA ARG A 165 -11.32 -22.86 -25.57
C ARG A 165 -9.89 -23.04 -26.10
N CYS A 166 -8.89 -22.45 -25.46
CA CYS A 166 -7.47 -22.50 -25.83
C CYS A 166 -6.93 -23.93 -26.03
N GLY A 167 -7.40 -24.90 -25.23
CA GLY A 167 -6.92 -26.29 -25.25
C GLY A 167 -7.86 -27.32 -25.91
N THR A 168 -8.98 -26.91 -26.54
CA THR A 168 -10.07 -27.84 -26.90
C THR A 168 -10.03 -28.34 -28.36
N GLY A 169 -8.84 -28.46 -28.96
CA GLY A 169 -8.66 -28.88 -30.36
C GLY A 169 -8.49 -30.39 -30.55
N ILE A 170 -8.99 -30.94 -31.66
CA ILE A 170 -8.62 -32.29 -32.12
C ILE A 170 -7.23 -32.19 -32.77
N GLY A 171 -6.32 -33.12 -32.43
CA GLY A 171 -4.94 -33.10 -32.91
C GLY A 171 -3.98 -32.26 -32.08
N THR A 172 -4.33 -31.92 -30.82
CA THR A 172 -3.34 -31.43 -29.85
C THR A 172 -2.30 -32.51 -29.57
N ASP A 173 -1.03 -32.22 -29.81
CA ASP A 173 0.06 -32.98 -29.20
C ASP A 173 -0.11 -32.91 -27.67
N SER A 174 -0.11 -34.07 -27.01
CA SER A 174 -0.31 -34.19 -25.56
C SER A 174 0.89 -33.69 -24.71
N GLY A 175 1.76 -32.88 -25.31
CA GLY A 175 2.89 -32.20 -24.68
C GLY A 175 2.91 -30.67 -24.81
N THR A 176 2.08 -30.06 -25.69
CA THR A 176 2.04 -28.59 -25.87
C THR A 176 0.78 -27.91 -25.30
N GLY A 177 -0.14 -28.69 -24.72
CA GLY A 177 -1.19 -28.22 -23.78
C GLY A 177 -0.63 -27.77 -22.42
N GLY A 178 0.47 -27.01 -22.44
CA GLY A 178 1.17 -26.51 -21.26
C GLY A 178 0.37 -25.43 -20.52
N TRP A 179 0.98 -24.90 -19.45
CA TRP A 179 0.39 -23.92 -18.54
C TRP A 179 -0.10 -22.61 -19.19
N ASN A 180 0.24 -22.36 -20.46
CA ASN A 180 -0.21 -21.22 -21.26
C ASN A 180 -1.75 -21.06 -21.24
N CYS A 181 -2.51 -22.13 -21.46
CA CYS A 181 -3.97 -22.01 -21.49
C CYS A 181 -4.56 -21.75 -20.09
N GLU A 182 -4.00 -22.34 -19.03
CA GLU A 182 -4.42 -22.00 -17.66
C GLU A 182 -4.11 -20.54 -17.31
N ILE A 183 -2.94 -19.99 -17.62
CA ILE A 183 -2.66 -18.58 -17.28
C ILE A 183 -3.59 -17.60 -18.00
N LEU A 184 -4.06 -17.93 -19.22
CA LEU A 184 -5.08 -17.15 -19.92
C LEU A 184 -6.44 -17.19 -19.23
N GLU A 185 -6.89 -18.36 -18.76
CA GLU A 185 -8.15 -18.44 -18.01
C GLU A 185 -8.01 -17.76 -16.64
N GLY A 186 -6.91 -17.95 -15.93
CA GLY A 186 -6.62 -17.24 -14.67
C GLY A 186 -6.63 -15.72 -14.82
N PHE A 187 -6.06 -15.21 -15.92
CA PHE A 187 -6.06 -13.78 -16.26
C PHE A 187 -7.47 -13.27 -16.53
N ALA A 188 -8.23 -13.96 -17.38
CA ALA A 188 -9.60 -13.55 -17.71
C ALA A 188 -10.55 -13.64 -16.50
N LEU A 189 -10.38 -14.66 -15.64
CA LEU A 189 -11.09 -14.81 -14.36
C LEU A 189 -10.78 -13.67 -13.39
N HIS A 190 -9.51 -13.27 -13.27
CA HIS A 190 -9.13 -12.11 -12.46
C HIS A 190 -9.82 -10.83 -12.96
N LEU A 191 -9.85 -10.60 -14.28
CA LEU A 191 -10.46 -9.41 -14.86
C LEU A 191 -11.98 -9.33 -14.65
N VAL A 192 -12.71 -10.45 -14.72
CA VAL A 192 -14.15 -10.47 -14.37
C VAL A 192 -14.42 -10.46 -12.86
N GLY A 193 -13.38 -10.48 -12.02
CA GLY A 193 -13.47 -10.40 -10.56
C GLY A 193 -13.62 -11.73 -9.83
N ASP A 194 -13.46 -12.87 -10.51
CA ASP A 194 -13.48 -14.19 -9.87
C ASP A 194 -12.09 -14.56 -9.33
N TYR A 195 -11.71 -13.89 -8.24
CA TYR A 195 -10.42 -14.08 -7.56
C TYR A 195 -10.26 -15.45 -6.86
N VAL A 196 -11.32 -16.27 -6.81
CA VAL A 196 -11.26 -17.64 -6.30
C VAL A 196 -10.86 -18.58 -7.44
N ALA A 197 -11.64 -18.63 -8.51
CA ALA A 197 -11.36 -19.49 -9.66
C ALA A 197 -10.05 -19.09 -10.35
N ALA A 198 -9.73 -17.79 -10.45
CA ALA A 198 -8.44 -17.32 -10.94
C ALA A 198 -7.27 -17.89 -10.11
N GLY A 199 -7.40 -17.91 -8.79
CA GLY A 199 -6.39 -18.48 -7.88
C GLY A 199 -6.17 -19.97 -8.14
N GLU A 200 -7.25 -20.75 -8.18
CA GLU A 200 -7.18 -22.19 -8.46
C GLU A 200 -6.56 -22.50 -9.83
N VAL A 201 -6.90 -21.72 -10.86
CA VAL A 201 -6.39 -21.92 -12.22
C VAL A 201 -4.90 -21.55 -12.30
N TYR A 202 -4.46 -20.48 -11.62
CA TYR A 202 -3.03 -20.19 -11.50
C TYR A 202 -2.27 -21.25 -10.69
N ASP A 203 -2.86 -21.84 -9.66
CA ASP A 203 -2.23 -22.96 -8.95
C ASP A 203 -2.11 -24.23 -9.81
N LYS A 204 -3.08 -24.49 -10.71
CA LYS A 204 -2.98 -25.54 -11.76
C LYS A 204 -1.86 -25.22 -12.76
N ALA A 205 -1.72 -23.98 -13.20
CA ALA A 205 -0.62 -23.53 -14.07
C ALA A 205 0.77 -23.72 -13.41
N LEU A 206 0.93 -23.24 -12.17
CA LEU A 206 2.16 -23.37 -11.38
C LEU A 206 2.50 -24.82 -10.99
N ALA A 207 1.56 -25.76 -11.11
CA ALA A 207 1.81 -27.20 -10.92
C ALA A 207 2.37 -27.89 -12.19
N LYS A 208 2.15 -27.31 -13.38
CA LYS A 208 2.70 -27.79 -14.67
C LYS A 208 4.09 -27.22 -15.01
N MET A 209 4.52 -26.13 -14.36
CA MET A 209 5.81 -25.49 -14.61
C MET A 209 6.98 -26.30 -14.04
N ASP A 210 8.14 -26.25 -14.71
CA ASP A 210 9.38 -26.74 -14.10
C ASP A 210 9.80 -25.87 -12.90
N ALA A 211 10.71 -26.39 -12.06
CA ALA A 211 11.11 -25.72 -10.83
C ALA A 211 11.72 -24.31 -11.04
N ARG A 212 12.40 -24.08 -12.18
CA ARG A 212 12.96 -22.77 -12.52
C ARG A 212 11.85 -21.84 -13.03
N GLN A 213 11.03 -22.28 -13.99
CA GLN A 213 9.88 -21.52 -14.49
C GLN A 213 8.98 -21.07 -13.35
N LYS A 214 8.63 -22.00 -12.45
CA LYS A 214 7.81 -21.74 -11.26
C LYS A 214 8.45 -20.70 -10.34
N CYS A 215 9.75 -20.78 -10.11
CA CYS A 215 10.47 -19.80 -9.30
C CYS A 215 10.55 -18.41 -9.95
N GLU A 216 10.65 -18.33 -11.28
CA GLU A 216 10.59 -17.05 -12.00
C GLU A 216 9.16 -16.46 -11.99
N TRP A 217 8.13 -17.32 -12.06
CA TRP A 217 6.71 -16.93 -11.96
C TRP A 217 6.25 -16.55 -10.55
N GLN A 218 6.86 -17.10 -9.50
CA GLN A 218 6.58 -16.73 -8.10
C GLN A 218 7.46 -15.59 -7.58
N ASN A 219 8.34 -14.99 -8.40
CA ASN A 219 9.34 -14.03 -7.90
C ASN A 219 8.74 -12.63 -7.63
N ILE A 220 8.27 -12.40 -6.40
CA ILE A 220 7.64 -11.14 -5.99
C ILE A 220 8.65 -10.03 -5.63
N ALA A 221 9.96 -10.28 -5.76
CA ALA A 221 11.02 -9.34 -5.36
C ALA A 221 10.87 -7.89 -5.87
N PRO A 222 10.37 -7.60 -7.09
CA PRO A 222 10.16 -6.21 -7.54
C PRO A 222 9.16 -5.40 -6.69
N LEU A 223 8.30 -6.06 -5.91
CA LEU A 223 7.27 -5.43 -5.09
C LEU A 223 7.70 -5.15 -3.64
N LEU A 224 8.93 -5.54 -3.26
CA LEU A 224 9.40 -5.56 -1.88
C LEU A 224 10.34 -4.39 -1.58
N ASP A 225 10.15 -3.74 -0.42
CA ASP A 225 11.09 -2.75 0.09
C ASP A 225 12.38 -3.39 0.64
N ASP A 226 13.40 -2.57 0.93
CA ASP A 226 14.72 -3.03 1.38
C ASP A 226 14.69 -3.92 2.63
N VAL A 227 13.67 -3.75 3.49
CA VAL A 227 13.48 -4.58 4.69
C VAL A 227 12.92 -5.95 4.31
N ALA A 228 11.85 -5.98 3.51
CA ALA A 228 11.22 -7.22 3.07
C ALA A 228 12.10 -8.04 2.12
N ILE A 229 12.80 -7.37 1.18
CA ILE A 229 13.57 -8.04 0.12
C ILE A 229 14.82 -8.76 0.66
N ALA A 230 15.38 -8.29 1.79
CA ALA A 230 16.49 -8.94 2.46
C ALA A 230 16.06 -10.30 3.08
N GLN A 231 14.92 -10.34 3.78
CA GLN A 231 14.35 -11.59 4.29
C GLN A 231 13.90 -12.50 3.14
N TYR A 232 13.32 -11.93 2.08
CA TYR A 232 12.90 -12.70 0.90
C TYR A 232 14.07 -13.43 0.24
N ARG A 233 15.19 -12.73 0.01
CA ARG A 233 16.38 -13.28 -0.68
C ARG A 233 17.13 -14.34 0.11
N SER A 234 16.97 -14.45 1.43
CA SER A 234 17.56 -15.55 2.22
C SER A 234 16.72 -16.84 2.22
N LEU A 235 15.46 -16.78 1.78
CA LEU A 235 14.57 -17.93 1.70
C LEU A 235 14.68 -18.62 0.34
N THR A 236 15.17 -19.86 0.30
CA THR A 236 15.27 -20.67 -0.92
C THR A 236 13.92 -20.85 -1.61
N CYS A 237 13.85 -20.58 -2.92
CA CYS A 237 12.63 -20.81 -3.68
C CYS A 237 12.15 -22.28 -3.61
N GLY A 238 10.84 -22.50 -3.58
CA GLY A 238 10.24 -23.84 -3.45
C GLY A 238 10.29 -24.43 -2.03
N SER A 239 10.99 -23.81 -1.08
CA SER A 239 10.95 -24.23 0.33
C SER A 239 9.62 -23.90 1.00
N SER A 240 9.23 -24.67 2.02
CA SER A 240 8.03 -24.42 2.83
C SER A 240 8.08 -23.04 3.51
N ALA A 241 9.23 -22.65 4.07
CA ALA A 241 9.43 -21.34 4.69
C ALA A 241 9.23 -20.19 3.69
N ARG A 242 9.68 -20.35 2.44
CA ARG A 242 9.42 -19.39 1.36
C ARG A 242 7.93 -19.33 1.00
N ALA A 243 7.28 -20.48 0.84
CA ALA A 243 5.86 -20.56 0.50
C ALA A 243 4.98 -19.92 1.60
N ALA A 244 5.27 -20.17 2.87
CA ALA A 244 4.61 -19.54 4.01
C ALA A 244 4.81 -18.01 4.03
N TRP A 245 6.02 -17.53 3.78
CA TRP A 245 6.32 -16.10 3.72
C TRP A 245 5.61 -15.40 2.55
N GLU A 246 5.60 -16.02 1.37
CA GLU A 246 4.85 -15.53 0.19
C GLU A 246 3.34 -15.54 0.45
N TRP A 247 2.79 -16.61 1.04
CA TRP A 247 1.37 -16.69 1.40
C TRP A 247 0.98 -15.57 2.35
N ARG A 248 1.74 -15.37 3.44
CA ARG A 248 1.51 -14.32 4.43
C ARG A 248 1.59 -12.93 3.80
N THR A 249 2.55 -12.69 2.90
CA THR A 249 2.68 -11.43 2.17
C THR A 249 1.49 -11.17 1.26
N TRP A 250 1.06 -12.19 0.50
CA TRP A 250 -0.14 -12.09 -0.35
C TRP A 250 -1.42 -11.92 0.43
N PHE A 251 -1.56 -12.54 1.61
CA PHE A 251 -2.71 -12.30 2.49
C PHE A 251 -2.73 -10.86 2.97
N LEU A 252 -1.59 -10.34 3.47
CA LEU A 252 -1.50 -8.99 4.02
C LEU A 252 -1.78 -7.90 2.96
N ALA A 253 -1.40 -8.15 1.71
CA ALA A 253 -1.62 -7.29 0.55
C ALA A 253 -3.11 -7.08 0.17
N ARG A 254 -3.98 -8.09 0.38
CA ARG A 254 -5.41 -8.09 -0.05
C ARG A 254 -6.11 -6.77 0.29
N THR A 255 -6.79 -6.16 -0.68
CA THR A 255 -7.50 -4.88 -0.47
C THR A 255 -8.61 -5.04 0.58
N LEU A 256 -9.33 -6.15 0.51
CA LEU A 256 -10.39 -6.57 1.43
C LEU A 256 -10.11 -7.99 1.94
N TYR A 257 -10.13 -8.20 3.26
CA TYR A 257 -10.11 -9.53 3.85
C TYR A 257 -11.50 -10.16 3.87
N SER A 258 -12.57 -9.35 3.91
CA SER A 258 -13.96 -9.81 3.89
C SER A 258 -14.47 -10.25 2.51
N MET A 259 -13.61 -10.22 1.49
CA MET A 259 -13.86 -10.69 0.13
C MET A 259 -13.20 -12.06 -0.09
N GLN A 260 -13.87 -12.98 -0.79
CA GLN A 260 -13.30 -14.29 -1.10
C GLN A 260 -12.22 -14.19 -2.20
N GLY A 261 -11.29 -15.15 -2.20
CA GLY A 261 -10.14 -15.16 -3.10
C GLY A 261 -9.03 -14.21 -2.65
N ASN A 262 -7.99 -14.09 -3.47
CA ASN A 262 -6.88 -13.17 -3.23
C ASN A 262 -6.66 -12.30 -4.47
N ASP A 263 -7.20 -11.09 -4.41
CA ASP A 263 -7.11 -10.05 -5.43
C ASP A 263 -5.64 -9.70 -5.74
N SER A 264 -4.83 -9.47 -4.71
CA SER A 264 -3.44 -9.05 -4.86
C SER A 264 -2.55 -10.12 -5.49
N ARG A 265 -2.74 -11.41 -5.13
CA ARG A 265 -2.02 -12.56 -5.70
C ARG A 265 -2.44 -12.82 -7.14
N THR A 266 -3.73 -12.73 -7.44
CA THR A 266 -4.23 -12.99 -8.81
C THR A 266 -3.91 -11.83 -9.75
N GLU A 267 -3.85 -10.58 -9.27
CA GLU A 267 -3.29 -9.43 -10.01
C GLU A 267 -1.83 -9.68 -10.40
N PHE A 268 -1.02 -10.24 -9.49
CA PHE A 268 0.41 -10.48 -9.78
C PHE A 268 0.59 -11.50 -10.90
N PHE A 269 -0.18 -12.59 -10.88
CA PHE A 269 -0.16 -13.55 -11.96
C PHE A 269 -0.84 -13.03 -13.24
N ALA A 270 -1.81 -12.11 -13.14
CA ALA A 270 -2.36 -11.41 -14.29
C ALA A 270 -1.30 -10.50 -14.95
N ARG A 271 -0.49 -9.79 -14.16
CA ARG A 271 0.69 -9.04 -14.64
C ARG A 271 1.73 -9.95 -15.27
N MET A 272 2.05 -11.09 -14.66
CA MET A 272 2.96 -12.09 -15.26
C MET A 272 2.39 -12.70 -16.56
N THR A 273 1.07 -12.83 -16.67
CA THR A 273 0.40 -13.24 -17.92
C THR A 273 0.52 -12.17 -19.00
N MET A 274 0.35 -10.89 -18.65
CA MET A 274 0.56 -9.79 -19.60
C MET A 274 2.03 -9.62 -19.99
N VAL A 275 2.99 -9.88 -19.08
CA VAL A 275 4.42 -9.99 -19.39
C VAL A 275 4.67 -11.06 -20.45
N GLN A 276 4.06 -12.25 -20.32
CA GLN A 276 4.12 -13.30 -21.33
C GLN A 276 3.54 -12.82 -22.68
N MET A 277 2.36 -12.21 -22.67
CA MET A 277 1.70 -11.69 -23.88
C MET A 277 2.51 -10.62 -24.64
N PHE A 278 3.21 -9.72 -23.93
CA PHE A 278 4.10 -8.71 -24.54
C PHE A 278 5.49 -9.27 -24.90
N THR A 279 5.96 -10.34 -24.27
CA THR A 279 7.18 -11.05 -24.69
C THR A 279 6.95 -11.80 -26.00
N ASN A 280 5.75 -12.36 -26.18
CA ASN A 280 5.38 -13.17 -27.34
C ASN A 280 4.88 -12.37 -28.55
N ALA A 281 4.60 -11.07 -28.42
CA ALA A 281 4.08 -10.25 -29.52
C ALA A 281 4.38 -8.75 -29.35
N PRO A 282 4.53 -7.99 -30.46
CA PRO A 282 4.60 -6.52 -30.45
C PRO A 282 3.55 -5.84 -29.56
N SER A 283 3.91 -4.68 -29.02
CA SER A 283 3.04 -3.83 -28.21
C SER A 283 3.00 -2.41 -28.79
N ALA A 284 2.41 -1.46 -28.07
CA ALA A 284 2.50 -0.04 -28.44
C ALA A 284 3.90 0.56 -28.21
N TYR A 285 4.81 -0.13 -27.50
CA TYR A 285 6.19 0.31 -27.30
C TYR A 285 7.06 0.05 -28.54
N GLN A 286 7.76 1.09 -29.02
CA GLN A 286 8.56 1.04 -30.26
C GLN A 286 9.73 0.04 -30.23
N ASN A 287 10.32 -0.17 -29.05
CA ASN A 287 11.63 -0.80 -28.90
C ASN A 287 11.57 -2.27 -28.46
N GLY A 288 10.38 -2.87 -28.44
CA GLY A 288 10.14 -4.24 -27.99
C GLY A 288 9.46 -4.29 -26.62
N PHE A 289 9.85 -5.27 -25.80
CA PHE A 289 9.46 -5.38 -24.40
C PHE A 289 10.67 -5.92 -23.61
N ASP A 290 11.34 -5.08 -22.83
CA ASP A 290 12.57 -5.41 -22.11
C ASP A 290 12.39 -5.66 -20.60
N GLN A 291 13.51 -5.87 -19.89
CA GLN A 291 13.50 -6.20 -18.46
C GLN A 291 13.13 -5.00 -17.56
N ASP A 292 13.31 -3.76 -18.02
CA ASP A 292 12.85 -2.56 -17.30
C ASP A 292 11.33 -2.41 -17.46
N GLU A 293 10.82 -2.67 -18.68
CA GLU A 293 9.38 -2.65 -19.00
C GLU A 293 8.64 -3.78 -18.29
N ARG A 294 9.27 -4.96 -18.17
CA ARG A 294 8.81 -6.06 -17.33
C ARG A 294 8.76 -5.67 -15.85
N GLU A 295 9.76 -4.97 -15.32
CA GLU A 295 9.74 -4.54 -13.92
C GLU A 295 8.64 -3.49 -13.69
N LEU A 296 8.50 -2.50 -14.57
CA LEU A 296 7.40 -1.52 -14.53
C LEU A 296 6.03 -2.21 -14.50
N LEU A 297 5.79 -3.16 -15.41
CA LEU A 297 4.51 -3.85 -15.51
C LEU A 297 4.20 -4.64 -14.24
N ILE A 298 5.18 -5.38 -13.70
CA ILE A 298 5.02 -6.09 -12.43
C ILE A 298 4.73 -5.12 -11.29
N ARG A 299 5.43 -3.98 -11.21
CA ARG A 299 5.30 -2.99 -10.12
C ARG A 299 4.01 -2.17 -10.17
N PHE A 300 3.58 -1.71 -11.34
CA PHE A 300 2.50 -0.72 -11.47
C PHE A 300 1.29 -1.17 -12.31
N GLY A 301 1.40 -2.29 -13.03
CA GLY A 301 0.37 -2.81 -13.93
C GLY A 301 0.66 -2.49 -15.40
N TRP A 302 -0.22 -2.94 -16.30
CA TRP A 302 -0.12 -2.60 -17.72
C TRP A 302 -0.95 -1.34 -18.05
N PRO A 303 -0.55 -0.56 -19.07
CA PRO A 303 -1.34 0.59 -19.53
C PRO A 303 -2.77 0.22 -19.95
N ARG A 304 -3.73 1.03 -19.51
CA ARG A 304 -5.13 1.00 -19.94
C ARG A 304 -5.46 2.09 -20.97
N ALA A 305 -4.59 3.09 -21.12
CA ALA A 305 -4.65 4.09 -22.18
C ALA A 305 -3.24 4.43 -22.69
N TRP A 306 -3.20 5.06 -23.86
CA TRP A 306 -1.97 5.37 -24.59
C TRP A 306 -2.05 6.78 -25.20
N SER A 307 -0.91 7.48 -25.24
CA SER A 307 -0.77 8.73 -25.98
C SER A 307 0.60 8.82 -26.67
N GLY A 308 0.66 9.58 -27.77
CA GLY A 308 1.92 10.01 -28.35
C GLY A 308 2.39 11.28 -27.64
N SER A 309 3.66 11.34 -27.26
CA SER A 309 4.29 12.59 -26.83
C SER A 309 5.24 13.08 -27.91
N MET A 310 5.07 14.34 -28.31
CA MET A 310 6.04 14.97 -29.20
C MET A 310 7.19 15.48 -28.35
N GLN A 311 8.36 14.84 -28.48
CA GLN A 311 9.58 15.38 -27.92
C GLN A 311 9.97 16.62 -28.74
N LEU A 312 9.45 17.79 -28.35
CA LEU A 312 9.79 19.06 -28.98
C LEU A 312 11.30 19.28 -28.84
N PRO A 313 12.05 19.36 -29.96
CA PRO A 313 13.46 19.67 -29.90
C PRO A 313 13.61 21.10 -29.40
N PHE A 314 14.28 21.22 -28.25
CA PHE A 314 14.47 22.45 -27.48
C PHE A 314 13.20 23.03 -26.85
N THR A 315 13.38 23.61 -25.67
CA THR A 315 12.53 24.71 -25.23
C THR A 315 12.66 25.80 -26.29
N ILE A 316 11.58 26.14 -27.01
CA ILE A 316 11.47 27.47 -27.59
C ILE A 316 11.37 28.42 -26.40
N ALA A 317 12.52 28.89 -25.93
CA ALA A 317 12.57 30.13 -25.21
C ALA A 317 11.97 31.16 -26.16
N MET A 318 10.76 31.63 -25.85
CA MET A 318 10.28 32.90 -26.37
C MET A 318 11.19 33.97 -25.76
N VAL A 319 12.37 34.15 -26.38
CA VAL A 319 13.22 35.31 -26.18
C VAL A 319 12.32 36.48 -26.53
N PRO A 320 11.90 37.32 -25.56
CA PRO A 320 11.14 38.52 -25.90
C PRO A 320 12.03 39.33 -26.86
N PRO A 321 11.49 39.89 -27.95
CA PRO A 321 12.29 40.53 -28.98
C PRO A 321 13.24 41.52 -28.31
N SER A 322 14.54 41.30 -28.49
CA SER A 322 15.57 41.97 -27.71
C SER A 322 15.55 43.46 -28.04
N VAL A 323 14.88 44.23 -27.17
CA VAL A 323 14.89 45.69 -27.21
C VAL A 323 16.33 46.12 -26.98
N GLY A 324 17.04 46.36 -28.09
CA GLY A 324 18.44 46.71 -28.10
C GLY A 324 18.62 48.06 -27.44
N VAL A 325 18.99 48.07 -26.17
CA VAL A 325 19.57 49.23 -25.50
C VAL A 325 21.04 49.30 -25.93
N PRO A 326 21.45 50.30 -26.76
CA PRO A 326 22.83 50.40 -27.19
C PRO A 326 23.74 50.72 -26.00
N GLY A 327 24.98 50.21 -26.03
CA GLY A 327 25.97 50.53 -25.01
C GLY A 327 26.34 52.01 -25.03
N GLY A 328 26.01 52.74 -23.96
CA GLY A 328 26.37 54.16 -23.79
C GLY A 328 27.85 54.36 -23.49
N GLY A 329 28.69 54.36 -24.53
CA GLY A 329 30.15 54.45 -24.43
C GLY A 329 30.76 55.81 -24.79
N GLY A 330 30.43 56.86 -24.04
CA GLY A 330 31.17 58.14 -24.01
C GLY A 330 31.06 59.10 -25.22
N GLY A 331 31.06 60.41 -24.97
CA GLY A 331 31.29 61.42 -26.02
C GLY A 331 30.47 62.73 -25.96
N GLY A 332 30.97 63.72 -25.22
CA GLY A 332 31.03 65.14 -25.62
C GLY A 332 29.79 65.91 -26.12
N GLY A 333 29.14 66.65 -25.20
CA GLY A 333 28.84 68.09 -25.38
C GLY A 333 27.60 68.53 -26.19
N GLY A 334 27.11 69.74 -25.87
CA GLY A 334 26.25 70.53 -26.77
C GLY A 334 24.83 70.89 -26.30
N GLY A 335 24.70 72.00 -25.54
CA GLY A 335 23.69 73.06 -25.73
C GLY A 335 22.17 72.79 -25.72
N GLY A 336 21.48 73.40 -24.74
CA GLY A 336 20.45 74.40 -25.05
C GLY A 336 18.95 74.03 -25.03
N GLY A 337 18.24 74.45 -23.97
CA GLY A 337 16.79 74.70 -23.95
C GLY A 337 15.87 73.46 -23.83
N GLY A 338 14.64 73.58 -23.31
CA GLY A 338 14.03 74.72 -22.63
C GLY A 338 12.51 74.56 -22.41
N GLY A 339 12.04 74.58 -21.16
CA GLY A 339 10.61 74.46 -20.79
C GLY A 339 10.05 73.03 -20.84
N ALA A 340 8.98 72.66 -20.12
CA ALA A 340 8.25 73.36 -19.06
C ALA A 340 7.57 72.34 -18.10
N GLY A 341 7.20 72.76 -16.88
CA GLY A 341 6.33 72.01 -15.95
C GLY A 341 4.83 72.30 -16.20
N PRO A 342 3.89 72.11 -15.23
CA PRO A 342 4.03 71.77 -13.78
C PRO A 342 3.72 70.28 -13.46
N ASN A 343 4.00 69.68 -12.28
CA ASN A 343 3.62 69.97 -10.87
C ASN A 343 2.09 69.75 -10.62
N VAL A 344 1.54 69.10 -9.57
CA VAL A 344 1.88 68.84 -8.14
C VAL A 344 1.20 67.50 -7.71
N GLY A 345 1.56 66.70 -6.68
CA GLY A 345 2.68 66.68 -5.70
C GLY A 345 2.37 65.79 -4.45
N GLY A 346 3.38 65.49 -3.60
CA GLY A 346 3.28 64.77 -2.29
C GLY A 346 3.23 63.23 -2.36
N ALA A 347 4.11 62.38 -1.77
CA ALA A 347 4.95 62.36 -0.54
C ALA A 347 4.15 62.17 0.77
N LYS A 348 4.44 61.25 1.71
CA LYS A 348 5.58 60.30 2.02
C LYS A 348 4.96 58.98 2.57
N GLY A 349 5.62 57.82 2.76
CA GLY A 349 7.00 57.36 2.54
C GLY A 349 7.48 56.39 3.66
N ARG A 350 8.16 55.28 3.33
CA ARG A 350 8.94 54.41 4.26
C ARG A 350 9.96 53.57 3.46
N GLY A 351 11.22 53.53 3.90
CA GLY A 351 12.33 52.85 3.18
C GLY A 351 12.72 51.48 3.74
N ARG A 352 13.53 50.74 2.96
CA ARG A 352 14.23 49.49 3.34
C ARG A 352 15.72 49.62 3.06
N GLY A 353 16.53 48.94 3.86
CA GLY A 353 17.95 48.62 3.62
C GLY A 353 18.53 47.89 4.84
N GLY A 354 19.38 46.87 4.75
CA GLY A 354 19.82 46.09 3.58
C GLY A 354 21.31 46.21 3.26
N THR A 355 22.11 45.22 3.70
CA THR A 355 23.51 44.95 3.27
C THR A 355 23.87 43.48 3.55
N PRO A 356 24.92 42.88 2.90
CA PRO A 356 24.95 41.42 2.67
C PRO A 356 26.27 40.66 3.03
N VAL A 357 26.16 39.32 3.06
CA VAL A 357 27.13 38.27 2.63
C VAL A 357 28.59 38.25 3.15
N GLY A 358 29.04 37.05 3.56
CA GLY A 358 30.46 36.68 3.70
C GLY A 358 30.66 35.15 3.69
N SER A 359 31.78 34.65 3.15
CA SER A 359 32.06 33.21 2.92
C SER A 359 33.52 32.83 3.22
N TYR A 360 33.76 31.59 3.68
CA TYR A 360 35.09 31.02 4.06
C TYR A 360 35.53 29.90 3.10
N PRO A 361 36.85 29.71 2.86
CA PRO A 361 37.68 28.73 3.62
C PRO A 361 39.18 29.20 3.78
N PRO A 362 40.22 28.33 3.97
CA PRO A 362 40.58 27.52 5.17
C PRO A 362 42.07 27.69 5.63
N GLY A 363 42.50 27.04 6.75
CA GLY A 363 43.94 26.65 6.91
C GLY A 363 44.61 26.53 8.31
N THR A 364 44.88 25.29 8.75
CA THR A 364 46.02 24.76 9.56
C THR A 364 46.63 25.44 10.83
N LYS A 365 46.77 24.66 11.92
CA LYS A 365 48.06 24.11 12.45
C LYS A 365 47.89 23.16 13.66
N ILE A 366 48.97 22.47 14.07
CA ILE A 366 49.03 21.30 14.99
C ILE A 366 50.22 21.44 15.99
N PRO A 367 50.13 20.86 17.21
CA PRO A 367 51.26 20.11 17.80
C PRO A 367 50.88 18.67 18.25
N ALA A 368 51.85 17.79 18.57
CA ALA A 368 51.68 16.33 18.60
C ALA A 368 52.44 15.58 19.73
N ASN A 369 52.32 14.23 19.73
CA ASN A 369 53.06 13.16 20.49
C ASN A 369 52.36 12.54 21.73
N VAL A 370 52.68 11.32 22.24
CA VAL A 370 53.05 9.96 21.71
C VAL A 370 53.38 9.02 22.92
N PRO A 371 53.32 7.64 22.88
CA PRO A 371 52.74 6.68 21.94
C PRO A 371 51.70 5.71 22.67
N PRO A 372 51.75 4.34 22.80
CA PRO A 372 50.57 3.54 23.23
C PRO A 372 50.73 2.51 24.40
N LEU A 373 49.65 1.79 24.76
CA LEU A 373 49.65 0.50 25.50
C LEU A 373 48.55 -0.46 24.96
N VAL A 374 48.49 -1.71 25.44
CA VAL A 374 47.99 -2.88 24.67
C VAL A 374 47.05 -3.83 25.45
N ARG A 375 46.04 -4.38 24.73
CA ARG A 375 45.18 -5.58 25.00
C ARG A 375 43.88 -5.40 25.84
N PRO A 376 42.91 -6.36 25.73
CA PRO A 376 41.46 -6.17 25.95
C PRO A 376 40.97 -6.97 27.20
N PRO A 377 39.66 -7.29 27.42
CA PRO A 377 38.43 -6.96 26.68
C PRO A 377 37.29 -6.38 27.52
N ASP A 378 36.16 -6.03 26.88
CA ASP A 378 34.81 -6.38 27.36
C ASP A 378 33.71 -6.06 26.32
N MET A 379 32.54 -6.71 26.44
CA MET A 379 31.31 -6.33 25.73
C MET A 379 30.34 -5.57 26.64
N PRO A 380 29.90 -4.35 26.26
CA PRO A 380 28.67 -3.76 26.77
C PRO A 380 27.49 -4.06 25.84
N GLY A 381 26.35 -4.45 26.41
CA GLY A 381 25.05 -4.35 25.74
C GLY A 381 24.42 -2.96 25.95
N THR A 382 23.10 -2.89 25.78
CA THR A 382 22.22 -1.69 25.91
C THR A 382 22.22 -0.73 24.71
N GLY A 383 21.15 0.07 24.60
CA GLY A 383 20.78 0.82 23.39
C GLY A 383 19.87 0.00 22.47
N GLY A 384 18.53 0.04 22.57
CA GLY A 384 17.69 1.08 23.18
C GLY A 384 17.22 2.07 22.11
N LEU A 385 16.30 1.63 21.25
CA LEU A 385 15.79 2.43 20.13
C LEU A 385 14.96 3.64 20.62
N PRO A 386 15.33 4.88 20.26
CA PRO A 386 14.51 6.05 20.54
C PRO A 386 13.38 6.19 19.51
N GLY A 387 12.17 5.76 19.88
CA GLY A 387 10.95 5.96 19.08
C GLY A 387 10.49 7.42 19.12
N GLY A 388 11.11 8.29 18.32
CA GLY A 388 10.81 9.73 18.26
C GLY A 388 10.01 10.15 17.02
N LEU A 389 8.67 10.06 17.08
CA LEU A 389 7.78 10.66 16.07
C LEU A 389 7.50 12.14 16.39
N GLY A 390 8.46 13.00 16.04
CA GLY A 390 8.27 14.46 16.09
C GLY A 390 7.34 14.95 14.98
N GLY A 391 6.18 15.52 15.33
CA GLY A 391 5.28 16.14 14.37
C GLY A 391 5.79 17.50 13.89
N ALA A 392 6.26 17.58 12.64
CA ALA A 392 6.69 18.83 12.03
C ALA A 392 5.48 19.71 11.63
N PRO A 393 5.56 21.05 11.80
CA PRO A 393 4.46 21.96 11.49
C PRO A 393 4.25 22.16 9.97
N ASP A 394 3.00 22.43 9.61
CA ASP A 394 2.54 22.65 8.24
C ASP A 394 3.20 23.88 7.59
N SER A 395 3.90 23.64 6.47
CA SER A 395 4.45 24.67 5.59
C SER A 395 4.14 24.35 4.12
N ARG A 396 2.90 23.93 3.83
CA ARG A 396 2.38 23.73 2.47
C ARG A 396 2.66 24.92 1.54
N PRO A 397 3.37 24.72 0.41
CA PRO A 397 3.24 25.64 -0.72
C PRO A 397 1.81 25.53 -1.30
N PRO A 398 1.27 26.60 -1.92
CA PRO A 398 -0.07 26.54 -2.49
C PRO A 398 -0.13 25.57 -3.67
N ALA A 399 -1.17 24.73 -3.68
CA ALA A 399 -1.41 23.78 -4.77
C ALA A 399 -1.58 24.53 -6.11
N ARG A 400 -0.73 24.21 -7.09
CA ARG A 400 -0.83 24.70 -8.47
C ARG A 400 -1.58 23.66 -9.33
N PRO A 401 -2.44 24.09 -10.27
CA PRO A 401 -3.27 23.15 -11.03
C PRO A 401 -2.51 22.45 -12.19
N GLY A 402 -2.34 21.13 -12.07
CA GLY A 402 -1.99 20.19 -13.16
C GLY A 402 -0.51 19.80 -13.30
N ARG A 403 -0.13 18.83 -14.15
CA ARG A 403 -0.93 17.93 -15.01
C ARG A 403 -0.21 16.59 -15.29
N GLY A 404 -0.79 15.46 -14.89
CA GLY A 404 -0.78 14.19 -15.63
C GLY A 404 0.33 13.17 -15.34
N ILE A 405 -0.04 11.88 -15.48
CA ILE A 405 0.83 10.70 -15.52
C ILE A 405 1.58 10.67 -16.86
N GLN A 406 2.87 10.30 -16.84
CA GLN A 406 3.60 9.88 -18.03
C GLN A 406 4.80 8.99 -17.64
N LEU A 407 5.25 8.16 -18.58
CA LEU A 407 6.56 7.49 -18.57
C LEU A 407 7.42 8.12 -19.67
N ILE A 408 8.65 8.55 -19.36
CA ILE A 408 9.57 9.15 -20.33
C ILE A 408 10.81 8.26 -20.50
N PRO A 409 11.01 7.64 -21.67
CA PRO A 409 12.27 7.01 -22.04
C PRO A 409 13.41 8.04 -22.11
N ARG A 410 14.63 7.65 -21.71
CA ARG A 410 15.82 8.45 -21.94
C ARG A 410 16.38 8.19 -23.35
N GLU A 411 16.14 9.16 -24.23
CA GLU A 411 16.87 9.43 -25.48
C GLU A 411 16.55 8.51 -26.69
N GLY A 412 16.55 9.11 -27.89
CA GLY A 412 16.11 8.51 -29.15
C GLY A 412 15.09 9.40 -29.89
N ASP A 413 15.35 9.71 -31.16
CA ASP A 413 14.50 10.58 -31.98
C ASP A 413 13.25 9.85 -32.50
N GLY A 414 12.12 10.02 -31.81
CA GLY A 414 10.84 9.44 -32.20
C GLY A 414 9.65 10.05 -31.43
N VAL A 415 8.44 9.68 -31.83
CA VAL A 415 7.22 9.98 -31.03
C VAL A 415 7.24 9.08 -29.81
N ASN A 416 7.55 9.62 -28.63
CA ASN A 416 7.65 8.83 -27.42
C ASN A 416 6.25 8.37 -26.97
N VAL A 417 5.99 7.07 -27.03
CA VAL A 417 4.71 6.49 -26.58
C VAL A 417 4.64 6.50 -25.07
N THR A 418 3.56 7.07 -24.54
CA THR A 418 3.26 7.13 -23.12
C THR A 418 2.07 6.22 -22.81
N GLY A 419 2.33 5.14 -22.05
CA GLY A 419 1.30 4.38 -21.38
C GLY A 419 0.76 5.11 -20.15
N ILE A 420 -0.48 4.83 -19.78
CA ILE A 420 -1.14 5.28 -18.54
C ILE A 420 -1.83 4.05 -17.94
N GLU A 421 -1.42 3.65 -16.74
CA GLU A 421 -1.94 2.50 -16.00
C GLU A 421 -3.37 2.73 -15.45
N ALA A 422 -3.94 1.72 -14.81
CA ALA A 422 -5.20 1.88 -14.07
C ALA A 422 -4.98 2.72 -12.79
N PHE A 423 -5.95 3.59 -12.46
CA PHE A 423 -5.94 4.42 -11.27
C PHE A 423 -7.40 4.71 -10.79
N PRO A 424 -7.62 5.17 -9.55
CA PRO A 424 -6.62 5.35 -8.48
C PRO A 424 -5.95 4.02 -8.08
N ALA A 425 -4.66 4.09 -7.77
CA ALA A 425 -3.82 2.93 -7.51
C ALA A 425 -3.09 3.09 -6.17
N TYR A 426 -3.31 2.13 -5.28
CA TYR A 426 -2.86 2.13 -3.89
C TYR A 426 -1.61 1.27 -3.73
N ARG A 427 -0.84 1.50 -2.65
CA ARG A 427 0.33 0.70 -2.28
C ARG A 427 -0.01 -0.81 -2.30
N TYR A 428 0.70 -1.57 -3.13
CA TYR A 428 0.38 -2.95 -3.45
C TYR A 428 0.79 -3.93 -2.33
N ILE A 429 2.03 -3.84 -1.85
CA ILE A 429 2.54 -4.62 -0.71
C ILE A 429 2.76 -3.67 0.48
N PRO A 430 2.26 -4.00 1.70
CA PRO A 430 2.51 -3.19 2.89
C PRO A 430 4.01 -3.17 3.25
N ALA A 431 4.43 -2.23 4.09
CA ALA A 431 5.84 -2.06 4.42
C ALA A 431 6.45 -3.29 5.11
N GLY A 432 7.75 -3.55 4.91
CA GLY A 432 8.43 -4.75 5.40
C GLY A 432 8.35 -4.96 6.92
N PHE A 433 8.24 -3.90 7.73
CA PHE A 433 7.99 -4.02 9.17
C PHE A 433 6.57 -4.57 9.49
N VAL A 434 5.57 -4.20 8.68
CA VAL A 434 4.20 -4.73 8.77
C VAL A 434 4.16 -6.17 8.30
N LEU A 435 4.94 -6.55 7.29
CA LEU A 435 5.12 -7.96 6.92
C LEU A 435 5.80 -8.76 8.05
N GLY A 436 6.79 -8.17 8.72
CA GLY A 436 7.47 -8.76 9.87
C GLY A 436 6.50 -9.10 11.00
N ASP A 437 5.86 -8.07 11.57
CA ASP A 437 5.04 -8.17 12.79
C ASP A 437 3.72 -7.36 12.68
N PRO A 438 2.72 -7.84 11.90
CA PRO A 438 1.46 -7.12 11.65
C PRO A 438 0.71 -6.61 12.91
N PRO A 439 0.68 -7.32 14.06
CA PRO A 439 0.01 -6.85 15.27
C PRO A 439 0.68 -5.65 15.96
N GLN A 440 1.82 -5.16 15.47
CA GLN A 440 2.45 -3.91 15.94
C GLN A 440 2.29 -2.74 14.95
N SER A 441 1.48 -2.92 13.90
CA SER A 441 1.14 -1.86 12.94
C SER A 441 0.02 -0.95 13.47
N ASP A 442 0.11 0.35 13.18
CA ASP A 442 -0.92 1.34 13.46
C ASP A 442 -1.73 1.69 12.19
N SER A 443 -2.69 2.61 12.29
CA SER A 443 -3.44 3.07 11.10
C SER A 443 -2.58 3.86 10.10
N ALA A 444 -1.42 4.40 10.50
CA ALA A 444 -0.51 5.08 9.57
C ALA A 444 0.26 4.09 8.68
N ALA A 445 0.67 2.95 9.23
CA ALA A 445 1.35 1.85 8.53
C ALA A 445 0.53 1.24 7.37
N TRP A 446 -0.80 1.35 7.42
CA TRP A 446 -1.73 0.89 6.38
C TRP A 446 -2.26 2.01 5.46
N ARG A 447 -1.67 3.21 5.52
CA ARG A 447 -2.00 4.33 4.60
C ARG A 447 -1.65 3.98 3.16
N LEU A 448 -2.54 4.41 2.25
CA LEU A 448 -2.66 3.85 0.91
C LEU A 448 -1.68 4.43 -0.12
N GLN A 449 -1.02 5.56 0.17
CA GLN A 449 -0.16 6.29 -0.76
C GLN A 449 1.12 6.85 -0.12
N LEU A 450 1.63 6.24 0.97
CA LEU A 450 2.91 6.69 1.55
C LEU A 450 4.11 6.19 0.73
N PRO A 451 5.01 7.09 0.25
CA PRO A 451 6.25 6.71 -0.40
C PRO A 451 7.31 6.18 0.59
N PRO A 452 8.32 5.42 0.13
CA PRO A 452 8.47 4.90 -1.24
C PRO A 452 7.41 3.85 -1.58
N VAL A 453 7.04 3.76 -2.86
CA VAL A 453 5.95 2.91 -3.35
C VAL A 453 6.51 1.91 -4.36
N MET A 454 7.07 0.82 -3.84
CA MET A 454 7.66 -0.26 -4.63
C MET A 454 6.70 -0.82 -5.70
N GLY A 455 5.39 -0.82 -5.44
CA GLY A 455 4.38 -1.12 -6.45
C GLY A 455 3.00 -0.61 -6.07
N ARG A 456 2.13 -0.44 -7.08
CA ARG A 456 0.73 -0.03 -6.93
C ARG A 456 -0.24 -1.04 -7.55
N TYR A 457 -1.44 -1.14 -6.98
CA TYR A 457 -2.57 -1.91 -7.49
C TYR A 457 -3.84 -1.05 -7.52
N ALA A 458 -4.63 -1.16 -8.60
CA ALA A 458 -5.88 -0.45 -8.82
C ALA A 458 -7.08 -1.43 -8.81
N PRO A 459 -7.51 -1.89 -7.62
CA PRO A 459 -8.65 -2.82 -7.50
C PRO A 459 -9.92 -2.21 -8.13
N PRO A 460 -10.54 -2.88 -9.13
CA PRO A 460 -11.60 -2.27 -9.94
C PRO A 460 -12.88 -1.94 -9.15
N TYR A 461 -13.10 -2.67 -8.05
CA TYR A 461 -14.21 -2.49 -7.10
C TYR A 461 -13.95 -1.44 -6.01
N ALA A 462 -12.77 -0.80 -5.98
CA ALA A 462 -12.41 0.20 -4.97
C ALA A 462 -11.76 1.44 -5.61
N LYS A 463 -12.41 1.99 -6.64
CA LYS A 463 -12.13 3.31 -7.27
C LYS A 463 -12.20 4.50 -6.29
N ALA A 464 -12.69 4.28 -5.07
CA ALA A 464 -12.40 5.11 -3.91
C ALA A 464 -12.15 4.23 -2.69
N LEU A 465 -10.89 4.08 -2.26
CA LEU A 465 -10.49 3.47 -1.00
C LEU A 465 -10.10 4.56 0.00
N VAL A 466 -10.86 4.70 1.08
CA VAL A 466 -10.76 5.81 2.06
C VAL A 466 -10.73 5.28 3.50
N PRO A 467 -10.31 6.08 4.51
CA PRO A 467 -10.43 5.70 5.91
C PRO A 467 -11.89 5.44 6.33
N LEU A 468 -12.10 4.46 7.20
CA LEU A 468 -13.38 4.23 7.88
C LEU A 468 -13.42 4.98 9.22
N GLU A 469 -14.47 5.77 9.44
CA GLU A 469 -14.79 6.33 10.74
C GLU A 469 -15.39 5.22 11.62
N HIS A 470 -14.74 4.93 12.76
CA HIS A 470 -15.07 3.82 13.63
C HIS A 470 -14.47 4.01 15.02
N GLN A 471 -14.89 3.19 15.97
CA GLN A 471 -14.14 2.85 17.19
C GLN A 471 -13.97 1.34 17.30
N LYS A 472 -12.95 0.89 18.04
CA LYS A 472 -12.75 -0.52 18.42
C LYS A 472 -12.42 -0.66 19.89
N ALA A 473 -12.80 -1.80 20.48
CA ALA A 473 -12.32 -2.22 21.79
C ALA A 473 -12.24 -3.75 21.90
N VAL A 474 -11.20 -4.27 22.57
CA VAL A 474 -10.96 -5.69 22.76
C VAL A 474 -11.06 -6.08 24.24
N PHE A 475 -11.85 -7.11 24.52
CA PHE A 475 -12.17 -7.61 25.86
C PHE A 475 -11.82 -9.09 25.99
N LYS A 476 -11.24 -9.49 27.12
CA LYS A 476 -10.82 -10.87 27.39
C LYS A 476 -11.98 -11.73 27.86
N ARG A 477 -12.06 -12.96 27.34
CA ARG A 477 -13.04 -14.00 27.71
C ARG A 477 -12.31 -15.34 27.81
N GLY A 478 -11.63 -15.54 28.95
CA GLY A 478 -10.78 -16.72 29.20
C GLY A 478 -9.49 -16.67 28.39
N ASP A 479 -9.30 -17.66 27.51
CA ASP A 479 -8.26 -17.73 26.48
C ASP A 479 -8.66 -16.97 25.18
N SER A 480 -9.93 -16.60 25.05
CA SER A 480 -10.49 -15.88 23.91
C SER A 480 -10.64 -14.37 24.18
N ALA A 481 -10.99 -13.64 23.13
CA ALA A 481 -11.23 -12.21 23.12
C ALA A 481 -12.52 -11.90 22.35
N ILE A 482 -13.30 -10.92 22.79
CA ILE A 482 -14.33 -10.25 21.99
C ILE A 482 -13.71 -8.97 21.44
N VAL A 483 -13.62 -8.85 20.12
CA VAL A 483 -13.31 -7.60 19.44
C VAL A 483 -14.63 -6.94 19.06
N VAL A 484 -14.88 -5.76 19.60
CA VAL A 484 -16.01 -4.88 19.26
C VAL A 484 -15.53 -3.85 18.24
N MET A 485 -16.30 -3.62 17.18
CA MET A 485 -16.08 -2.54 16.21
C MET A 485 -17.42 -1.85 15.91
N ALA A 486 -17.48 -0.54 16.19
CA ALA A 486 -18.61 0.32 15.90
C ALA A 486 -18.21 1.31 14.80
N TYR A 487 -19.06 1.55 13.80
CA TYR A 487 -18.71 2.33 12.60
C TYR A 487 -19.78 3.32 12.18
N ASP A 488 -19.37 4.40 11.50
CA ASP A 488 -20.26 5.34 10.83
C ASP A 488 -19.75 5.65 9.41
N THR A 489 -20.61 5.56 8.41
CA THR A 489 -20.28 5.90 7.02
C THR A 489 -20.91 7.21 6.56
N ARG A 490 -21.76 7.85 7.37
CA ARG A 490 -22.52 9.07 6.99
C ARG A 490 -21.61 10.28 6.75
N GLY A 491 -20.44 10.33 7.40
CA GLY A 491 -19.40 11.32 7.10
C GLY A 491 -18.62 11.03 5.80
N THR A 492 -18.70 9.81 5.27
CA THR A 492 -17.78 9.28 4.26
C THR A 492 -18.43 9.27 2.88
N LYS A 493 -18.44 10.44 2.23
CA LYS A 493 -19.10 10.73 0.92
C LYS A 493 -18.97 9.64 -0.16
N ALA A 494 -17.85 8.92 -0.21
CA ALA A 494 -17.65 7.84 -1.18
C ALA A 494 -18.68 6.69 -1.02
N VAL A 495 -19.08 6.38 0.21
CA VAL A 495 -19.98 5.26 0.57
C VAL A 495 -21.31 5.72 1.19
N ASP A 496 -21.45 7.01 1.56
CA ASP A 496 -22.65 7.55 2.21
C ASP A 496 -23.93 7.39 1.35
N GLY A 497 -24.99 6.84 1.94
CA GLY A 497 -26.25 6.54 1.26
C GLY A 497 -26.19 5.36 0.26
N ALA A 498 -25.16 4.50 0.32
CA ALA A 498 -25.05 3.29 -0.50
C ALA A 498 -25.55 2.02 0.22
N LYS A 499 -25.72 0.91 -0.51
CA LYS A 499 -26.00 -0.42 0.04
C LYS A 499 -24.70 -1.08 0.52
N LEU A 500 -24.46 -1.02 1.82
CA LEU A 500 -23.18 -1.45 2.37
C LEU A 500 -23.05 -2.97 2.55
N ARG A 501 -21.86 -3.49 2.27
CA ARG A 501 -21.35 -4.75 2.85
C ARG A 501 -20.29 -4.37 3.90
N VAL A 502 -20.58 -4.61 5.17
CA VAL A 502 -19.68 -4.30 6.29
C VAL A 502 -19.08 -5.57 6.86
N GLY A 503 -17.76 -5.64 6.92
CA GLY A 503 -16.98 -6.74 7.47
C GLY A 503 -16.13 -6.30 8.66
N LEU A 504 -16.05 -7.16 9.67
CA LEU A 504 -15.02 -7.16 10.70
C LEU A 504 -14.23 -8.46 10.52
N VAL A 505 -12.99 -8.33 10.07
CA VAL A 505 -12.02 -9.44 10.02
C VAL A 505 -10.95 -9.21 11.07
N VAL A 506 -10.73 -10.22 11.89
CA VAL A 506 -9.67 -10.27 12.90
C VAL A 506 -8.84 -11.52 12.62
N THR A 507 -7.52 -11.43 12.65
CA THR A 507 -6.65 -12.56 12.28
C THR A 507 -5.36 -12.59 13.07
N ARG A 508 -4.76 -13.77 13.23
CA ARG A 508 -3.43 -13.93 13.83
C ARG A 508 -2.35 -13.81 12.75
N ALA A 509 -1.24 -13.14 13.06
CA ALA A 509 -0.09 -13.01 12.16
C ALA A 509 0.82 -14.26 12.18
N GLU A 510 0.22 -15.42 12.02
CA GLU A 510 0.91 -16.71 11.90
C GLU A 510 1.43 -16.92 10.45
N GLU A 511 2.08 -18.05 10.19
CA GLU A 511 2.47 -18.46 8.83
C GLU A 511 1.24 -18.78 7.95
N LEU A 512 0.19 -19.34 8.56
CA LEU A 512 -1.15 -19.48 7.99
C LEU A 512 -2.17 -18.74 8.87
N PRO A 513 -2.35 -17.42 8.66
CA PRO A 513 -3.32 -16.58 9.34
C PRO A 513 -4.73 -17.18 9.44
N ARG A 514 -5.12 -17.59 10.66
CA ARG A 514 -6.49 -18.01 10.95
C ARG A 514 -7.39 -16.78 11.07
N GLU A 515 -8.25 -16.58 10.07
CA GLU A 515 -9.25 -15.51 10.05
C GLU A 515 -10.43 -15.81 11.01
N PHE A 516 -10.91 -14.76 11.67
CA PHE A 516 -12.13 -14.71 12.48
C PHE A 516 -12.99 -13.59 11.89
N VAL A 517 -14.12 -13.95 11.28
CA VAL A 517 -14.82 -13.07 10.32
C VAL A 517 -16.30 -12.93 10.69
N VAL A 518 -16.78 -11.69 10.68
CA VAL A 518 -18.22 -11.38 10.64
C VAL A 518 -18.49 -10.41 9.49
N VAL A 519 -19.49 -10.70 8.66
CA VAL A 519 -19.91 -9.84 7.55
C VAL A 519 -21.42 -9.63 7.58
N ARG A 520 -21.85 -8.38 7.41
CA ARG A 520 -23.24 -7.95 7.21
C ARG A 520 -23.39 -7.46 5.77
N ASN A 521 -24.20 -8.15 4.97
CA ASN A 521 -24.67 -7.65 3.68
C ASN A 521 -25.89 -6.74 3.90
N SER A 522 -26.06 -5.69 3.10
CA SER A 522 -27.10 -4.66 3.29
C SER A 522 -27.07 -4.04 4.70
N ALA A 523 -25.87 -3.72 5.18
CA ALA A 523 -25.66 -3.13 6.50
C ALA A 523 -26.18 -1.68 6.55
N PRO A 524 -26.64 -1.20 7.73
CA PRO A 524 -26.99 0.21 7.93
C PRO A 524 -25.75 1.13 7.82
N ALA A 525 -25.97 2.42 7.59
CA ALA A 525 -24.88 3.42 7.51
C ALA A 525 -24.12 3.63 8.83
N SER A 526 -24.62 3.10 9.96
CA SER A 526 -23.89 3.02 11.22
C SER A 526 -24.39 1.82 12.02
N GLY A 527 -23.51 1.18 12.78
CA GLY A 527 -23.84 0.04 13.62
C GLY A 527 -22.62 -0.60 14.27
N VAL A 528 -22.80 -1.82 14.80
CA VAL A 528 -21.75 -2.55 15.54
C VAL A 528 -21.62 -3.98 15.02
N LEU A 529 -20.37 -4.43 14.85
CA LEU A 529 -19.99 -5.82 14.66
C LEU A 529 -19.14 -6.27 15.86
N THR A 530 -19.33 -7.52 16.29
CA THR A 530 -18.48 -8.16 17.28
C THR A 530 -17.98 -9.50 16.73
N VAL A 531 -16.74 -9.88 17.04
CA VAL A 531 -16.18 -11.18 16.66
C VAL A 531 -15.37 -11.77 17.82
N ARG A 532 -15.44 -13.10 17.97
CA ARG A 532 -14.61 -13.83 18.96
C ARG A 532 -13.34 -14.35 18.29
N ALA A 533 -12.20 -13.99 18.87
CA ALA A 533 -10.84 -14.39 18.46
C ALA A 533 -10.05 -14.91 19.68
N PRO A 534 -8.79 -15.36 19.56
CA PRO A 534 -7.93 -15.67 20.70
C PRO A 534 -7.46 -14.40 21.43
N TRP A 535 -7.18 -14.46 22.74
CA TRP A 535 -6.56 -13.36 23.49
C TRP A 535 -5.05 -13.30 23.20
N ALA A 536 -4.69 -12.65 22.10
CA ALA A 536 -3.34 -12.50 21.59
C ALA A 536 -3.19 -11.16 20.83
N PRO A 537 -1.96 -10.74 20.48
CA PRO A 537 -1.75 -9.73 19.45
C PRO A 537 -2.34 -10.19 18.10
N LEU A 538 -3.22 -9.37 17.53
CA LEU A 538 -4.02 -9.66 16.34
C LEU A 538 -3.86 -8.54 15.31
N LEU A 539 -4.25 -8.80 14.07
CA LEU A 539 -4.50 -7.78 13.04
C LEU A 539 -6.00 -7.66 12.81
N MET A 540 -6.54 -6.43 12.86
CA MET A 540 -7.93 -6.12 12.52
C MET A 540 -8.00 -5.47 11.13
N SER A 541 -9.03 -5.81 10.37
CA SER A 541 -9.49 -5.08 9.18
C SER A 541 -11.01 -4.85 9.31
N ALA A 542 -11.39 -3.59 9.52
CA ALA A 542 -12.77 -3.11 9.49
C ALA A 542 -13.06 -2.51 8.11
N GLU A 543 -14.05 -3.04 7.42
CA GLU A 543 -14.26 -2.84 5.97
C GLU A 543 -15.73 -2.51 5.70
N ALA A 544 -16.02 -1.39 5.04
CA ALA A 544 -17.36 -1.01 4.60
C ALA A 544 -17.35 -0.72 3.09
N ALA A 545 -17.78 -1.69 2.29
CA ALA A 545 -17.82 -1.62 0.83
C ALA A 545 -19.21 -1.19 0.32
N ALA A 546 -19.23 -0.36 -0.71
CA ALA A 546 -20.39 0.05 -1.50
C ALA A 546 -20.17 -0.40 -2.96
N PRO A 547 -20.55 -1.65 -3.31
CA PRO A 547 -20.19 -2.26 -4.59
C PRO A 547 -20.70 -1.47 -5.80
N GLU A 548 -21.91 -0.92 -5.73
CA GLU A 548 -22.53 -0.14 -6.81
C GLU A 548 -21.83 1.20 -7.09
N ARG A 549 -20.96 1.64 -6.17
CA ARG A 549 -20.11 2.83 -6.35
C ARG A 549 -18.65 2.49 -6.64
N ASN A 550 -18.27 1.22 -6.58
CA ASN A 550 -16.88 0.77 -6.54
C ASN A 550 -16.09 1.52 -5.45
N ALA A 551 -16.66 1.66 -4.25
CA ALA A 551 -16.09 2.43 -3.15
C ALA A 551 -15.98 1.60 -1.87
N VAL A 552 -14.94 1.85 -1.08
CA VAL A 552 -14.62 1.14 0.16
C VAL A 552 -14.10 2.14 1.20
N ALA A 553 -14.71 2.15 2.38
CA ALA A 553 -14.10 2.72 3.57
C ALA A 553 -13.44 1.59 4.39
N ARG A 554 -12.17 1.74 4.76
CA ARG A 554 -11.39 0.72 5.48
C ARG A 554 -10.58 1.33 6.63
N ALA A 555 -10.50 0.60 7.75
CA ALA A 555 -9.47 0.77 8.76
C ALA A 555 -8.79 -0.57 9.02
N ARG A 556 -7.45 -0.59 9.09
CA ARG A 556 -6.67 -1.82 9.29
C ARG A 556 -5.44 -1.49 10.16
N TYR A 557 -5.21 -2.25 11.23
CA TYR A 557 -4.12 -2.06 12.20
C TYR A 557 -4.11 -3.19 13.26
N GLY A 558 -3.05 -3.27 14.06
CA GLY A 558 -2.89 -4.24 15.15
C GLY A 558 -3.83 -3.99 16.34
N VAL A 559 -4.39 -5.05 16.92
CA VAL A 559 -5.32 -4.99 18.06
C VAL A 559 -5.05 -6.11 19.07
N GLY A 560 -5.70 -6.04 20.25
CA GLY A 560 -5.49 -6.99 21.34
C GLY A 560 -4.40 -6.53 22.32
N PRO A 561 -4.01 -7.38 23.28
CA PRO A 561 -2.98 -7.03 24.27
C PRO A 561 -1.63 -6.70 23.61
N VAL A 562 -1.10 -5.52 23.92
CA VAL A 562 0.29 -5.14 23.62
C VAL A 562 1.23 -6.13 24.30
N ARG A 563 2.31 -6.56 23.62
CA ARG A 563 3.31 -7.45 24.24
C ARG A 563 4.02 -6.70 25.36
N GLY A 564 4.03 -7.27 26.56
CA GLY A 564 4.62 -6.67 27.76
C GLY A 564 4.92 -7.71 28.83
N PRO A 565 5.42 -7.28 30.00
CA PRO A 565 5.64 -8.18 31.14
C PRO A 565 4.31 -8.82 31.60
N ALA A 566 4.39 -10.04 32.15
CA ALA A 566 3.22 -10.75 32.67
C ALA A 566 2.72 -10.10 33.97
N LEU A 567 1.81 -9.13 33.84
CA LEU A 567 1.11 -8.50 34.98
C LEU A 567 -0.01 -9.40 35.49
N ARG A 568 -0.27 -9.37 36.80
CA ARG A 568 -1.39 -10.11 37.40
C ARG A 568 -2.73 -9.52 36.99
N VAL A 569 -2.90 -8.21 37.23
CA VAL A 569 -4.06 -7.46 36.75
C VAL A 569 -3.73 -6.82 35.41
N VAL A 570 -4.63 -6.97 34.44
CA VAL A 570 -4.56 -6.37 33.09
C VAL A 570 -5.91 -5.76 32.71
N LEU A 571 -5.93 -4.78 31.81
CA LEU A 571 -7.13 -4.07 31.38
C LEU A 571 -7.62 -4.51 29.99
N SER A 572 -8.88 -4.21 29.69
CA SER A 572 -9.40 -4.10 28.32
C SER A 572 -8.94 -2.81 27.64
N ASP A 573 -9.27 -2.67 26.35
CA ASP A 573 -9.45 -1.33 25.77
C ASP A 573 -10.59 -0.57 26.50
N LEU A 574 -10.62 0.76 26.34
CA LEU A 574 -11.80 1.56 26.69
C LEU A 574 -12.86 1.42 25.59
N LEU A 575 -14.12 1.17 25.97
CA LEU A 575 -15.26 1.25 25.07
C LEU A 575 -16.12 2.47 25.44
N PHE A 576 -16.22 3.43 24.53
CA PHE A 576 -17.16 4.53 24.69
C PHE A 576 -18.55 4.13 24.24
N TYR A 577 -19.59 4.57 24.96
CA TYR A 577 -20.98 4.23 24.68
C TYR A 577 -21.93 5.41 24.91
N LYS A 578 -23.08 5.39 24.24
CA LYS A 578 -24.17 6.35 24.49
C LYS A 578 -25.00 5.87 25.68
N SER A 579 -25.24 6.76 26.65
CA SER A 579 -26.11 6.46 27.80
C SER A 579 -27.47 5.90 27.37
N TYR A 580 -27.93 4.84 28.05
CA TYR A 580 -29.20 4.16 27.81
C TYR A 580 -30.04 3.97 29.09
N GLY A 581 -29.71 4.69 30.17
CA GLY A 581 -30.48 4.73 31.42
C GLY A 581 -30.02 3.78 32.52
N SER A 582 -29.10 2.85 32.24
CA SER A 582 -28.43 2.00 33.24
C SER A 582 -26.94 1.86 32.96
N PHE A 583 -26.15 1.54 34.00
CA PHE A 583 -24.73 1.28 33.87
C PHE A 583 -24.46 -0.18 33.43
N PRO A 584 -23.68 -0.41 32.35
CA PRO A 584 -23.41 -1.75 31.87
C PRO A 584 -22.61 -2.63 32.84
N SER A 585 -23.04 -3.89 32.92
CA SER A 585 -22.43 -4.95 33.72
C SER A 585 -21.39 -5.80 32.97
N SER A 586 -21.47 -5.85 31.63
CA SER A 586 -20.67 -6.73 30.76
C SER A 586 -20.48 -6.11 29.37
N VAL A 587 -19.41 -6.47 28.63
CA VAL A 587 -19.23 -5.97 27.25
C VAL A 587 -20.39 -6.39 26.34
N GLU A 588 -20.97 -7.55 26.59
CA GLU A 588 -22.13 -8.08 25.86
C GLU A 588 -23.38 -7.17 25.99
N GLU A 589 -23.51 -6.44 27.11
CA GLU A 589 -24.58 -5.47 27.36
C GLU A 589 -24.29 -4.10 26.71
N VAL A 590 -23.05 -3.59 26.80
CA VAL A 590 -22.69 -2.26 26.28
C VAL A 590 -22.39 -2.23 24.78
N ALA A 591 -21.94 -3.32 24.18
CA ALA A 591 -21.53 -3.34 22.77
C ALA A 591 -22.60 -2.80 21.79
N PRO A 592 -23.92 -3.08 21.92
CA PRO A 592 -24.95 -2.46 21.08
C PRO A 592 -25.06 -0.93 21.19
N HIS A 593 -24.55 -0.34 22.27
CA HIS A 593 -24.60 1.09 22.58
C HIS A 593 -23.27 1.82 22.30
N ALA A 594 -22.27 1.10 21.77
CA ALA A 594 -20.94 1.63 21.45
C ALA A 594 -20.97 2.85 20.53
N LEU A 595 -20.13 3.86 20.80
CA LEU A 595 -20.03 5.05 19.95
C LEU A 595 -19.30 4.72 18.62
N PRO A 596 -19.89 5.04 17.46
CA PRO A 596 -19.37 4.63 16.15
C PRO A 596 -18.32 5.57 15.55
N THR A 597 -17.95 6.65 16.24
CA THR A 597 -17.04 7.70 15.77
C THR A 597 -16.27 8.26 16.96
N GLU A 598 -15.05 8.76 16.76
CA GLU A 598 -14.32 9.50 17.81
C GLU A 598 -14.98 10.86 18.14
N ARG A 599 -15.94 11.33 17.32
CA ARG A 599 -16.61 12.62 17.49
C ARG A 599 -17.73 12.55 18.53
N VAL A 600 -17.54 13.29 19.63
CA VAL A 600 -18.49 13.38 20.74
C VAL A 600 -19.13 14.77 20.81
N ASN A 601 -20.45 14.80 20.96
CA ASN A 601 -21.18 16.05 21.18
C ASN A 601 -21.11 16.43 22.68
N PRO A 602 -20.58 17.60 23.05
CA PRO A 602 -20.51 18.01 24.47
C PRO A 602 -21.89 18.21 25.14
N SER A 603 -23.01 18.24 24.40
CA SER A 603 -24.34 18.22 25.03
C SER A 603 -24.81 16.82 25.48
N GLU A 604 -24.06 15.76 25.18
CA GLU A 604 -24.37 14.40 25.60
C GLU A 604 -23.34 13.89 26.62
N LYS A 605 -23.77 13.02 27.54
CA LYS A 605 -22.85 12.31 28.44
C LYS A 605 -22.02 11.29 27.66
N LEU A 606 -20.71 11.26 27.93
CA LEU A 606 -19.81 10.24 27.40
C LEU A 606 -19.78 9.04 28.35
N GLY A 607 -20.43 7.94 27.98
CA GLY A 607 -20.27 6.67 28.68
C GLY A 607 -18.90 6.07 28.40
N VAL A 608 -18.20 5.62 29.44
CA VAL A 608 -16.91 4.91 29.37
C VAL A 608 -17.03 3.58 30.09
N TYR A 609 -16.74 2.47 29.41
CA TYR A 609 -16.77 1.11 29.95
C TYR A 609 -15.39 0.44 29.83
N TRP A 610 -15.00 -0.32 30.85
CA TRP A 610 -13.78 -1.15 30.84
C TRP A 610 -13.92 -2.37 31.76
N GLU A 611 -13.01 -3.32 31.60
CA GLU A 611 -12.88 -4.51 32.45
C GLU A 611 -11.44 -4.67 32.93
N ALA A 612 -11.25 -4.93 34.22
CA ALA A 612 -9.97 -5.33 34.81
C ALA A 612 -9.98 -6.82 35.12
N TYR A 613 -9.03 -7.58 34.55
CA TYR A 613 -8.92 -9.04 34.66
C TYR A 613 -7.79 -9.45 35.59
N GLY A 614 -7.90 -10.58 36.28
CA GLY A 614 -6.90 -11.08 37.24
C GLY A 614 -7.02 -10.46 38.63
N THR A 615 -8.15 -9.80 38.92
CA THR A 615 -8.41 -9.18 40.21
C THR A 615 -8.69 -10.22 41.30
N ASN A 616 -8.34 -9.92 42.55
CA ASN A 616 -8.54 -10.80 43.70
C ASN A 616 -10.05 -11.02 43.98
N PRO A 617 -10.57 -12.26 43.94
CA PRO A 617 -11.97 -12.55 44.25
C PRO A 617 -12.37 -12.28 45.72
N GLY A 618 -11.41 -12.20 46.64
CA GLY A 618 -11.65 -11.80 48.04
C GLY A 618 -11.96 -10.31 48.21
N GLY A 619 -11.76 -9.50 47.16
CA GLY A 619 -11.78 -8.04 47.23
C GLY A 619 -10.38 -7.47 47.46
N GLU A 620 -9.83 -6.77 46.49
CA GLU A 620 -8.67 -5.90 46.64
C GLU A 620 -9.06 -4.45 46.32
N LYS A 621 -8.32 -3.49 46.88
CA LYS A 621 -8.48 -2.07 46.53
C LYS A 621 -7.88 -1.81 45.17
N LEU A 622 -8.65 -1.17 44.29
CA LEU A 622 -8.24 -0.68 42.99
C LEU A 622 -8.43 0.84 43.04
N LYS A 623 -7.35 1.62 42.99
CA LYS A 623 -7.49 3.08 42.94
C LYS A 623 -7.56 3.50 41.48
N VAL A 624 -8.74 3.97 41.07
CA VAL A 624 -9.10 4.28 39.69
C VAL A 624 -9.03 5.79 39.46
N SER A 625 -8.43 6.21 38.35
CA SER A 625 -8.42 7.59 37.90
C SER A 625 -8.78 7.64 36.42
N LEU A 626 -9.82 8.39 36.07
CA LEU A 626 -10.24 8.61 34.69
C LEU A 626 -10.07 10.09 34.35
N ILE A 627 -9.14 10.39 33.44
CA ILE A 627 -8.66 11.74 33.13
C ILE A 627 -8.98 12.08 31.67
N VAL A 628 -9.62 13.22 31.42
CA VAL A 628 -9.78 13.77 30.07
C VAL A 628 -8.88 15.00 29.90
N ALA A 629 -7.85 14.87 29.06
CA ALA A 629 -6.83 15.89 28.79
C ALA A 629 -6.81 16.28 27.30
N ARG A 630 -6.45 17.52 26.98
CA ARG A 630 -6.47 18.05 25.60
C ARG A 630 -5.17 17.73 24.87
N GLU A 631 -5.25 17.22 23.65
CA GLU A 631 -4.10 16.71 22.86
C GLU A 631 -3.08 17.80 22.50
N ASP A 632 -3.54 19.04 22.29
CA ASP A 632 -2.68 20.19 21.92
C ASP A 632 -1.94 20.85 23.10
N ALA A 633 -2.04 20.28 24.31
CA ALA A 633 -1.24 20.69 25.45
C ALA A 633 0.20 20.16 25.33
N GLN A 634 0.96 20.72 24.39
CA GLN A 634 2.38 20.45 24.19
C GLN A 634 3.15 20.63 25.50
N ASP A 635 3.85 19.58 25.95
CA ASP A 635 4.94 19.72 26.92
C ASP A 635 5.99 18.63 26.65
N GLU A 636 7.21 19.05 26.30
CA GLU A 636 8.34 18.14 26.14
C GLU A 636 8.74 17.59 27.51
N GLY A 637 8.53 16.29 27.76
CA GLY A 637 9.13 15.63 28.93
C GLY A 637 8.38 15.72 30.26
N GLY A 638 7.05 15.55 30.25
CA GLY A 638 6.36 14.92 31.40
C GLY A 638 5.66 15.86 32.39
N LEU A 639 4.56 16.46 31.93
CA LEU A 639 3.58 17.25 32.69
C LEU A 639 3.26 16.70 34.11
N PHE A 640 3.11 15.37 34.23
CA PHE A 640 2.69 14.72 35.47
C PHE A 640 3.71 14.76 36.62
N LYS A 641 4.99 15.09 36.38
CA LYS A 641 5.97 15.30 37.47
C LYS A 641 5.67 16.54 38.34
N ARG A 642 4.78 17.44 37.91
CA ARG A 642 4.40 18.66 38.64
C ARG A 642 3.06 18.60 39.37
N LEU A 643 2.09 17.81 38.90
CA LEU A 643 0.77 17.67 39.55
C LEU A 643 0.84 17.14 41.00
N GLY A 644 1.94 16.49 41.38
CA GLY A 644 2.20 16.09 42.76
C GLY A 644 2.67 17.21 43.72
N ARG A 645 2.85 18.47 43.28
CA ARG A 645 3.27 19.58 44.14
C ARG A 645 2.59 20.93 43.84
N SER A 646 1.90 21.41 44.88
CA SER A 646 1.58 22.81 45.24
C SER A 646 0.67 23.67 44.34
N LEU A 647 -0.44 24.08 44.95
CA LEU A 647 -0.98 25.45 45.04
C LEU A 647 -1.39 26.24 43.78
N ARG A 648 -2.69 26.62 43.77
CA ARG A 648 -3.25 27.91 43.33
C ARG A 648 -2.51 28.67 42.20
N LEU A 649 -2.87 28.39 40.95
CA LEU A 649 -2.76 29.34 39.84
C LEU A 649 -4.03 29.31 38.96
N SER A 650 -4.19 30.32 38.10
CA SER A 650 -5.52 30.82 37.68
C SER A 650 -6.03 30.32 36.32
N SER A 651 -7.28 29.84 36.33
CA SER A 651 -8.30 30.05 35.29
C SER A 651 -7.94 29.81 33.81
N ALA A 652 -7.62 28.57 33.43
CA ALA A 652 -8.12 27.93 32.20
C ALA A 652 -7.76 26.43 32.17
N ARG A 653 -8.61 25.60 31.53
CA ARG A 653 -8.30 24.20 31.15
C ARG A 653 -7.81 23.28 32.28
N ALA A 654 -8.53 23.19 33.39
CA ALA A 654 -8.38 22.01 34.27
C ALA A 654 -8.85 20.75 33.50
N PRO A 655 -8.11 19.62 33.53
CA PRO A 655 -8.59 18.37 32.97
C PRO A 655 -9.78 17.84 33.78
N VAL A 656 -10.72 17.14 33.12
CA VAL A 656 -11.80 16.45 33.84
C VAL A 656 -11.23 15.16 34.41
N SER A 657 -10.90 15.15 35.70
CA SER A 657 -10.34 13.99 36.41
C SER A 657 -11.34 13.45 37.43
N VAL A 658 -11.81 12.22 37.22
CA VAL A 658 -12.66 11.47 38.16
C VAL A 658 -11.80 10.40 38.84
N GLY A 659 -11.44 10.63 40.11
CA GLY A 659 -10.70 9.68 40.94
C GLY A 659 -11.63 8.96 41.92
N VAL A 660 -11.58 7.64 41.97
CA VAL A 660 -12.42 6.80 42.85
C VAL A 660 -11.59 5.67 43.45
N ASP A 661 -11.65 5.52 44.77
CA ASP A 661 -11.20 4.31 45.45
C ASP A 661 -12.25 3.21 45.29
N ASP A 662 -11.91 2.16 44.55
CA ASP A 662 -12.80 1.06 44.17
C ASP A 662 -12.35 -0.28 44.81
N ILE A 663 -13.23 -1.28 44.81
CA ILE A 663 -12.97 -2.63 45.32
C ILE A 663 -13.33 -3.65 44.24
N SER A 664 -12.43 -4.59 43.96
CA SER A 664 -12.67 -5.63 42.94
C SER A 664 -13.96 -6.43 43.19
N ALA A 665 -14.58 -6.89 42.10
CA ALA A 665 -15.82 -7.65 42.14
C ALA A 665 -15.64 -8.95 42.96
N ARG A 666 -16.24 -9.00 44.16
CA ARG A 666 -16.13 -10.15 45.07
C ARG A 666 -16.68 -11.41 44.41
N GLY A 667 -15.98 -12.52 44.60
CA GLY A 667 -16.30 -13.81 43.97
C GLY A 667 -15.93 -13.91 42.48
N GLN A 668 -15.36 -12.87 41.86
CA GLN A 668 -14.95 -12.89 40.45
C GLN A 668 -13.48 -12.48 40.26
N THR A 669 -12.86 -13.02 39.21
CA THR A 669 -11.50 -12.63 38.76
C THR A 669 -11.51 -11.51 37.71
N THR A 670 -12.70 -10.99 37.37
CA THR A 670 -12.89 -9.86 36.46
C THR A 670 -13.75 -8.81 37.15
N SER A 671 -13.36 -7.54 37.04
CA SER A 671 -14.10 -6.40 37.57
C SER A 671 -14.48 -5.47 36.41
N SER A 672 -15.74 -5.55 35.96
CA SER A 672 -16.32 -4.62 35.00
C SER A 672 -16.72 -3.31 35.68
N ARG A 673 -16.57 -2.20 34.96
CA ARG A 673 -16.95 -0.85 35.44
C ARG A 673 -17.42 0.03 34.29
N ALA A 674 -18.32 0.95 34.65
CA ALA A 674 -18.86 1.96 33.76
C ALA A 674 -18.93 3.30 34.49
N ILE A 675 -18.55 4.38 33.82
CA ILE A 675 -18.73 5.77 34.29
C ILE A 675 -19.39 6.57 33.16
N GLU A 676 -20.26 7.52 33.52
CA GLU A 676 -20.73 8.56 32.61
C GLU A 676 -20.00 9.87 32.91
N LEU A 677 -19.26 10.40 31.93
CA LEU A 677 -18.57 11.68 32.04
C LEU A 677 -19.45 12.81 31.51
N ASP A 678 -19.60 13.87 32.30
CA ASP A 678 -20.10 15.15 31.81
C ASP A 678 -18.97 15.88 31.07
N ILE A 679 -19.10 15.94 29.75
CA ILE A 679 -18.17 16.61 28.84
C ILE A 679 -18.67 17.99 28.38
N SER A 680 -19.75 18.51 28.97
CA SER A 680 -20.37 19.79 28.57
C SER A 680 -19.52 21.02 28.81
N THR A 681 -18.53 20.91 29.70
CA THR A 681 -17.50 21.93 29.99
C THR A 681 -16.32 21.89 29.01
N LEU A 682 -16.20 20.84 28.18
CA LEU A 682 -15.12 20.74 27.20
C LEU A 682 -15.39 21.65 26.00
N THR A 683 -14.30 22.25 25.50
CA THR A 683 -14.29 23.08 24.28
C THR A 683 -14.05 22.22 23.06
N LYS A 684 -14.41 22.68 21.86
CA LYS A 684 -14.04 22.01 20.60
C LYS A 684 -12.51 21.74 20.53
N GLY A 685 -12.14 20.50 20.19
CA GLY A 685 -10.75 20.06 20.02
C GLY A 685 -10.57 18.56 20.26
N THR A 686 -9.36 18.05 20.03
CA THR A 686 -9.02 16.65 20.36
C THR A 686 -8.64 16.49 21.83
N TYR A 687 -9.08 15.39 22.43
CA TYR A 687 -8.76 14.99 23.80
C TYR A 687 -8.36 13.52 23.86
N ILE A 688 -7.52 13.19 24.83
CA ILE A 688 -7.21 11.82 25.24
C ILE A 688 -7.98 11.55 26.54
N VAL A 689 -8.71 10.45 26.58
CA VAL A 689 -9.29 9.88 27.79
C VAL A 689 -8.33 8.79 28.27
N GLN A 690 -7.73 9.00 29.43
CA GLN A 690 -6.75 8.12 30.06
C GLN A 690 -7.37 7.52 31.33
N LEU A 691 -7.51 6.20 31.34
CA LEU A 691 -7.80 5.41 32.53
C LEU A 691 -6.47 4.97 33.15
N GLU A 692 -6.26 5.30 34.43
CA GLU A 692 -5.22 4.71 35.27
C GLU A 692 -5.83 3.83 36.36
N ILE A 693 -5.24 2.66 36.62
CA ILE A 693 -5.58 1.84 37.78
C ILE A 693 -4.30 1.46 38.53
N GLU A 694 -4.20 1.94 39.78
CA GLU A 694 -3.16 1.54 40.72
C GLU A 694 -3.59 0.24 41.43
N VAL A 695 -2.71 -0.77 41.42
CA VAL A 695 -2.92 -2.07 42.06
C VAL A 695 -1.68 -2.42 42.88
N ALA A 696 -1.86 -2.87 44.12
CA ALA A 696 -0.75 -3.21 45.00
C ALA A 696 0.15 -4.31 44.41
N GLY A 697 1.46 -4.05 44.39
CA GLY A 697 2.48 -5.01 43.94
C GLY A 697 2.76 -5.05 42.42
N GLN A 698 2.19 -4.14 41.62
CA GLN A 698 2.50 -4.03 40.19
C GLN A 698 2.51 -2.56 39.71
N PRO A 699 3.07 -2.25 38.52
CA PRO A 699 2.99 -0.91 37.93
C PRO A 699 1.54 -0.47 37.71
N THR A 700 1.32 0.86 37.74
CA THR A 700 0.04 1.48 37.36
C THR A 700 -0.37 1.05 35.96
N LEU A 701 -1.56 0.47 35.85
CA LEU A 701 -2.15 0.09 34.57
C LEU A 701 -2.68 1.32 33.86
N ARG A 702 -2.55 1.36 32.53
CA ARG A 702 -3.06 2.45 31.69
C ARG A 702 -3.85 1.90 30.50
N ALA A 703 -4.95 2.57 30.17
CA ALA A 703 -5.64 2.44 28.90
C ALA A 703 -6.00 3.85 28.42
N GLU A 704 -5.66 4.16 27.18
CA GLU A 704 -5.81 5.50 26.58
C GLU A 704 -6.61 5.38 25.28
N HIS A 705 -7.57 6.27 25.07
CA HIS A 705 -8.35 6.34 23.83
C HIS A 705 -8.74 7.79 23.51
N ARG A 706 -8.88 8.11 22.22
CA ARG A 706 -8.98 9.47 21.70
C ARG A 706 -10.42 9.86 21.36
N ILE A 707 -10.76 11.12 21.58
CA ILE A 707 -12.04 11.73 21.18
C ILE A 707 -11.83 13.11 20.53
N GLU A 708 -12.68 13.46 19.58
CA GLU A 708 -12.83 14.82 19.06
C GLU A 708 -14.12 15.42 19.65
N VAL A 709 -14.00 16.41 20.54
CA VAL A 709 -15.16 17.18 21.01
C VAL A 709 -15.55 18.13 19.87
N VAL A 710 -16.76 17.98 19.33
CA VAL A 710 -17.26 18.83 18.24
C VAL A 710 -17.85 20.14 18.79
N ALA A 711 -18.29 21.02 17.88
CA ALA A 711 -19.08 22.19 18.28
C ALA A 711 -20.47 21.76 18.80
N ARG A 712 -21.05 22.58 19.67
CA ARG A 712 -22.49 22.52 20.02
C ARG A 712 -23.34 22.98 18.85
#